data_AF-A0A179ICS0-F1
#
_entry.id   AF-A0A179ICS0-F1
#
_cell.length_a   1.000
_cell.length_b   1.000
_cell.length_c   1.000
_cell.angle_alpha   90.00
_cell.angle_beta   90.00
_cell.angle_gamma   90.00
#
_symmetry.space_group_name_H-M   'P 1'
#
loop_
_entity.id
_entity.type
_entity.pdbx_description
1 polymer ?
#
loop_
_entity_poly.entity_id
_entity_poly.type
_entity_poly.pdbx_seq_one_letter_code
_entity_poly.pdbx_strand_id
1 'polypeptide(L)'
;CTPFIMSMNRLNTDTPMRRRESSLLSPVAYDDDAASLHSRSDQDSDSDDDQLQQAARNSRELRAHDRIVLVEEEDIDRLVTDTRKKQERERRGSALAVPNPLKLFRRPSLTGMSLSSAASSTEDLHAEKRKKRRSRRQRKRAALMERAEHGEDGELMYEMEAGGMKDGSTTGDSSDRDDSDEVDRRHLGILAHETVQRRRSWRRWLLIHALIAIGFTILVLVAWKLSKAKKHSGAIVKDRFVSNGTALFGPTTLVISLDGFRADFLSRGLTPRLNAFVKEGISPKYMLPSFPSVTFPNHYTLATGLYPEAHGVVGNTFWDPELKAEFYYTDPERSLDPKWWGGEPFWATAEKQGVRSAVHMWPGSEAHILNIEPSVLDVYNGDEKLDNKVRRIMDFLDMPGKEDESADPEHWRPQLIAAYVPDVDADGHKYGPNSTEIRTTIQAVDTMMDKIFQGLEARNLTHIVNVVVVSDHGMATTDRTRLLQLEDLVDTNKIEHTDGWPLMGLRPKNPEDTQSLYDGLKEKAKTVPGIEVYMRDVDMPERYHFSQNNRIAPLWIVPKTGWAIVKKDEFDLATVADDEVYHPRGLHGYDHEHPLMRAIFIARGPAFPHPANSEMSPFQNTELYNLLCDSVGLTPQPNNGTLRLPLKPIGTHTEEVVEEQDPIPTETVTEAVLSSSNVPPTSTSSSITEASPSEAPANETEAPAPPEETDETQQPETGSGGDDEEVDDQQDPSLVGSIVGAVGDAWDWITGQAGKVWNSIIGGPQ
;
A
#
# COMPACT_ATOMS: atom_id res chain seq x y z
N CYS A 1 -64.28 -13.64 28.10
CA CYS A 1 -64.65 -14.75 27.19
C CYS A 1 -63.39 -15.40 26.65
N THR A 2 -63.46 -16.70 26.35
CA THR A 2 -62.35 -17.61 26.00
C THR A 2 -62.98 -18.88 25.37
N PRO A 3 -62.22 -19.79 24.74
CA PRO A 3 -60.90 -19.67 24.10
C PRO A 3 -60.89 -20.33 22.68
N PHE A 4 -59.70 -20.56 22.12
CA PHE A 4 -59.31 -21.94 21.78
C PHE A 4 -57.81 -22.19 22.03
N ILE A 5 -57.37 -23.45 22.05
CA ILE A 5 -56.10 -23.92 22.62
C ILE A 5 -55.49 -25.06 21.79
N MET A 6 -54.19 -24.98 21.44
CA MET A 6 -53.22 -26.09 21.18
C MET A 6 -51.84 -25.48 20.78
N SER A 7 -50.66 -25.80 21.35
CA SER A 7 -50.20 -26.88 22.26
C SER A 7 -50.21 -28.29 21.62
N MET A 8 -49.23 -29.20 21.83
CA MET A 8 -48.05 -29.22 22.72
C MET A 8 -47.07 -30.34 22.28
N ASN A 9 -45.76 -30.24 22.59
CA ASN A 9 -44.94 -31.27 23.30
C ASN A 9 -43.43 -31.27 23.01
N ARG A 10 -42.65 -31.60 24.06
CA ARG A 10 -41.30 -32.19 24.01
C ARG A 10 -41.41 -33.70 24.25
N LEU A 11 -40.37 -34.47 23.94
CA LEU A 11 -39.97 -35.65 24.72
C LEU A 11 -38.49 -36.02 24.46
N ASN A 12 -37.88 -36.77 25.38
CA ASN A 12 -36.46 -37.14 25.39
C ASN A 12 -36.30 -38.50 26.12
N THR A 13 -35.56 -39.46 25.54
CA THR A 13 -35.31 -40.81 26.12
C THR A 13 -34.05 -41.47 25.53
N ASP A 14 -33.40 -42.32 26.33
CA ASP A 14 -32.05 -42.87 26.10
C ASP A 14 -31.90 -44.14 25.21
N THR A 15 -30.63 -44.48 25.01
CA THR A 15 -29.90 -45.65 24.44
C THR A 15 -30.47 -47.08 24.71
N PRO A 16 -29.92 -48.23 24.18
CA PRO A 16 -28.60 -48.46 23.54
C PRO A 16 -28.45 -49.50 22.37
N MET A 17 -27.19 -49.66 21.90
CA MET A 17 -26.52 -50.86 21.31
C MET A 17 -26.73 -51.36 19.85
N ARG A 18 -25.74 -51.01 18.98
CA ARG A 18 -24.67 -51.92 18.46
C ARG A 18 -24.97 -53.06 17.44
N ARG A 19 -24.65 -52.85 16.14
CA ARG A 19 -23.57 -53.58 15.38
C ARG A 19 -23.49 -53.30 13.85
N ARG A 20 -22.24 -53.06 13.36
CA ARG A 20 -21.66 -53.43 12.02
C ARG A 20 -22.22 -52.75 10.75
N GLU A 21 -21.47 -52.55 9.64
CA GLU A 21 -20.10 -53.01 9.27
C GLU A 21 -19.39 -52.12 8.20
N SER A 22 -18.12 -51.72 8.40
CA SER A 22 -17.10 -51.33 7.37
C SER A 22 -17.42 -50.15 6.40
N SER A 23 -16.54 -49.51 5.59
CA SER A 23 -15.09 -49.57 5.25
C SER A 23 -14.75 -48.27 4.44
N LEU A 24 -13.55 -47.66 4.37
CA LEU A 24 -12.25 -47.82 5.05
C LEU A 24 -11.37 -46.53 4.88
N LEU A 25 -11.01 -45.89 6.00
CA LEU A 25 -9.71 -45.29 6.38
C LEU A 25 -8.82 -44.42 5.44
N SER A 26 -8.52 -43.22 5.94
CA SER A 26 -7.19 -42.58 5.96
C SER A 26 -6.31 -43.11 7.12
N PRO A 27 -4.97 -43.03 7.07
CA PRO A 27 -4.09 -43.29 8.21
C PRO A 27 -3.40 -42.03 8.77
N VAL A 28 -3.17 -42.00 10.09
CA VAL A 28 -2.27 -41.08 10.80
C VAL A 28 -1.55 -41.87 11.91
N ALA A 29 -0.22 -41.73 11.98
CA ALA A 29 0.70 -42.12 13.06
C ALA A 29 0.73 -43.58 13.57
N TYR A 30 1.94 -44.06 13.86
CA TYR A 30 2.23 -44.97 14.99
C TYR A 30 3.74 -44.92 15.33
N ASP A 31 4.04 -44.90 16.63
CA ASP A 31 5.29 -45.06 17.42
C ASP A 31 6.68 -44.73 16.80
N ASP A 32 7.54 -43.92 17.43
CA ASP A 32 8.29 -44.10 18.70
C ASP A 32 9.36 -45.21 18.64
N ASP A 33 10.66 -44.82 18.66
CA ASP A 33 11.70 -45.52 19.46
C ASP A 33 13.01 -44.72 19.64
N ALA A 34 13.73 -45.04 20.71
CA ALA A 34 14.69 -44.19 21.43
C ALA A 34 16.10 -43.89 20.82
N ALA A 35 16.55 -42.65 21.04
CA ALA A 35 17.83 -42.26 21.68
C ALA A 35 19.25 -42.57 21.07
N SER A 36 19.85 -41.50 20.52
CA SER A 36 21.03 -40.79 21.10
C SER A 36 22.51 -41.08 20.70
N LEU A 37 23.28 -39.98 20.74
CA LEU A 37 24.74 -39.81 20.98
C LEU A 37 25.82 -40.09 19.90
N HIS A 38 26.65 -39.04 19.66
CA HIS A 38 28.06 -39.03 19.19
C HIS A 38 28.36 -39.51 17.74
N SER A 39 29.50 -39.16 17.09
CA SER A 39 30.39 -37.99 17.15
C SER A 39 31.46 -38.04 16.03
N ARG A 40 31.64 -36.95 15.27
CA ARG A 40 32.85 -36.50 14.53
C ARG A 40 33.84 -37.55 13.95
N SER A 41 33.92 -37.63 12.62
CA SER A 41 35.21 -37.59 11.88
C SER A 41 34.98 -37.32 10.39
N ASP A 42 35.99 -36.76 9.72
CA ASP A 42 35.94 -36.29 8.34
C ASP A 42 36.32 -37.36 7.27
N GLN A 43 36.18 -36.95 6.01
CA GLN A 43 36.85 -37.43 4.77
C GLN A 43 36.27 -38.59 3.92
N ASP A 44 35.88 -38.17 2.71
CA ASP A 44 36.17 -38.75 1.38
C ASP A 44 35.20 -39.74 0.69
N SER A 45 35.19 -39.60 -0.64
CA SER A 45 34.48 -40.34 -1.70
C SER A 45 33.02 -39.98 -2.00
N ASP A 46 32.82 -39.34 -3.15
CA ASP A 46 31.58 -39.47 -3.95
C ASP A 46 31.25 -40.97 -4.14
N SER A 47 29.96 -41.32 -4.09
CA SER A 47 29.48 -42.68 -4.43
C SER A 47 27.99 -42.77 -4.83
N ASP A 48 27.21 -41.69 -4.75
CA ASP A 48 25.79 -41.67 -5.16
C ASP A 48 25.61 -41.75 -6.70
N ASP A 49 26.53 -41.16 -7.47
CA ASP A 49 26.50 -41.22 -8.95
C ASP A 49 26.68 -42.66 -9.49
N ASP A 50 27.39 -43.53 -8.77
CA ASP A 50 27.62 -44.92 -9.18
C ASP A 50 26.39 -45.82 -8.96
N GLN A 51 25.49 -45.47 -8.05
CA GLN A 51 24.20 -46.18 -7.93
C GLN A 51 23.24 -45.81 -9.07
N LEU A 52 23.30 -44.56 -9.56
CA LEU A 52 22.54 -44.13 -10.73
C LEU A 52 22.95 -44.85 -12.02
N GLN A 53 24.24 -45.21 -12.16
CA GLN A 53 24.74 -45.95 -13.33
C GLN A 53 24.36 -47.44 -13.35
N GLN A 54 24.04 -48.04 -12.20
CA GLN A 54 23.63 -49.45 -12.12
C GLN A 54 22.14 -49.68 -12.47
N ALA A 55 21.34 -48.62 -12.60
CA ALA A 55 19.94 -48.67 -13.04
C ALA A 55 19.78 -48.82 -14.58
N ALA A 56 20.58 -49.69 -15.20
CA ALA A 56 20.60 -49.93 -16.65
C ALA A 56 19.31 -50.62 -17.15
N ARG A 57 18.28 -49.82 -17.43
CA ARG A 57 16.95 -50.29 -17.89
C ARG A 57 17.05 -51.18 -19.13
N ASN A 58 16.30 -52.27 -19.14
CA ASN A 58 16.37 -53.27 -20.21
C ASN A 58 15.88 -52.68 -21.54
N SER A 59 16.54 -52.98 -22.66
CA SER A 59 16.15 -52.48 -23.99
C SER A 59 14.71 -52.88 -24.40
N ARG A 60 14.13 -53.89 -23.76
CA ARG A 60 12.72 -54.29 -23.89
C ARG A 60 11.76 -53.30 -23.21
N GLU A 61 12.15 -52.69 -22.10
CA GLU A 61 11.32 -51.74 -21.35
C GLU A 61 11.29 -50.37 -22.02
N LEU A 62 12.45 -49.89 -22.52
CA LEU A 62 12.52 -48.68 -23.36
C LEU A 62 11.57 -48.79 -24.57
N ARG A 63 11.64 -49.90 -25.31
CA ARG A 63 10.71 -50.18 -26.43
C ARG A 63 9.24 -50.29 -26.02
N ALA A 64 8.94 -50.70 -24.79
CA ALA A 64 7.58 -50.70 -24.27
C ALA A 64 7.10 -49.29 -23.92
N HIS A 65 7.96 -48.47 -23.32
CA HIS A 65 7.66 -47.07 -22.98
C HIS A 65 7.47 -46.20 -24.24
N ASP A 66 8.38 -46.27 -25.21
CA ASP A 66 8.26 -45.57 -26.50
C ASP A 66 6.94 -45.91 -27.21
N ARG A 67 6.53 -47.18 -27.14
CA ARG A 67 5.24 -47.64 -27.70
C ARG A 67 4.04 -47.06 -26.96
N ILE A 68 4.11 -46.89 -25.64
CA ILE A 68 3.02 -46.29 -24.84
C ILE A 68 2.89 -44.80 -25.20
N VAL A 69 4.01 -44.06 -25.20
CA VAL A 69 4.03 -42.62 -25.55
C VAL A 69 3.45 -42.38 -26.95
N LEU A 70 3.79 -43.22 -27.94
CA LEU A 70 3.24 -43.11 -29.30
C LEU A 70 1.73 -43.42 -29.40
N VAL A 71 1.18 -44.22 -28.47
CA VAL A 71 -0.28 -44.47 -28.39
C VAL A 71 -1.00 -43.29 -27.72
N GLU A 72 -0.41 -42.73 -26.65
CA GLU A 72 -0.93 -41.54 -25.98
C GLU A 72 -0.94 -40.32 -26.93
N GLU A 73 0.11 -40.13 -27.75
CA GLU A 73 0.11 -39.13 -28.82
C GLU A 73 -1.00 -39.37 -29.87
N GLU A 74 -1.20 -40.62 -30.34
CA GLU A 74 -2.26 -40.90 -31.32
C GLU A 74 -3.68 -40.68 -30.76
N ASP A 75 -3.94 -40.94 -29.46
CA ASP A 75 -5.24 -40.66 -28.82
C ASP A 75 -5.45 -39.17 -28.48
N ILE A 76 -4.40 -38.42 -28.12
CA ILE A 76 -4.49 -36.96 -27.94
C ILE A 76 -4.79 -36.27 -29.28
N ASP A 77 -4.08 -36.61 -30.36
CA ASP A 77 -4.31 -36.02 -31.69
C ASP A 77 -5.70 -36.40 -32.24
N ARG A 78 -6.24 -37.57 -31.84
CA ARG A 78 -7.61 -37.99 -32.09
C ARG A 78 -8.64 -37.14 -31.34
N LEU A 79 -8.46 -36.94 -30.03
CA LEU A 79 -9.31 -36.06 -29.21
C LEU A 79 -9.31 -34.61 -29.75
N VAL A 80 -8.15 -34.08 -30.12
CA VAL A 80 -8.01 -32.74 -30.73
C VAL A 80 -8.69 -32.66 -32.09
N THR A 81 -8.59 -33.69 -32.93
CA THR A 81 -9.24 -33.67 -34.25
C THR A 81 -10.75 -33.89 -34.19
N ASP A 82 -11.28 -34.67 -33.25
CA ASP A 82 -12.73 -34.88 -33.09
C ASP A 82 -13.43 -33.72 -32.35
N THR A 83 -12.80 -33.11 -31.33
CA THR A 83 -13.31 -31.85 -30.74
C THR A 83 -13.34 -30.73 -31.77
N ARG A 84 -12.32 -30.60 -32.63
CA ARG A 84 -12.30 -29.64 -33.73
C ARG A 84 -13.40 -29.89 -34.78
N LYS A 85 -13.66 -31.15 -35.16
CA LYS A 85 -14.81 -31.51 -36.02
C LYS A 85 -16.15 -31.15 -35.37
N LYS A 86 -16.26 -31.30 -34.04
CA LYS A 86 -17.47 -30.93 -33.28
C LYS A 86 -17.70 -29.40 -33.34
N GLN A 87 -16.68 -28.61 -33.04
CA GLN A 87 -16.73 -27.14 -33.17
C GLN A 87 -17.01 -26.67 -34.61
N GLU A 88 -16.46 -27.34 -35.63
CA GLU A 88 -16.74 -27.02 -37.05
C GLU A 88 -18.17 -27.42 -37.48
N ARG A 89 -18.82 -28.38 -36.80
CA ARG A 89 -20.26 -28.67 -36.96
C ARG A 89 -21.12 -27.63 -36.26
N GLU A 90 -20.81 -27.30 -35.01
CA GLU A 90 -21.53 -26.29 -34.22
C GLU A 90 -21.49 -24.90 -34.90
N ARG A 91 -20.33 -24.49 -35.42
CA ARG A 91 -20.15 -23.25 -36.22
C ARG A 91 -20.85 -23.23 -37.58
N ARG A 92 -21.48 -24.32 -38.01
CA ARG A 92 -22.32 -24.37 -39.22
C ARG A 92 -23.83 -24.33 -38.91
N GLY A 93 -24.22 -24.28 -37.64
CA GLY A 93 -25.62 -24.33 -37.20
C GLY A 93 -26.33 -22.97 -37.08
N SER A 94 -25.61 -21.85 -37.03
CA SER A 94 -26.20 -20.51 -36.86
C SER A 94 -25.57 -19.49 -37.82
N ALA A 95 -26.42 -18.72 -38.50
CA ALA A 95 -26.01 -17.77 -39.53
C ALA A 95 -26.30 -16.33 -39.11
N LEU A 96 -25.23 -15.54 -38.93
CA LEU A 96 -25.26 -14.08 -38.95
C LEU A 96 -23.86 -13.59 -39.36
N ALA A 97 -23.77 -12.79 -40.42
CA ALA A 97 -22.51 -12.41 -41.04
C ALA A 97 -22.12 -10.97 -40.71
N VAL A 98 -20.90 -10.77 -40.19
CA VAL A 98 -20.29 -9.45 -39.98
C VAL A 98 -19.06 -9.31 -40.89
N PRO A 99 -18.97 -8.27 -41.73
CA PRO A 99 -17.87 -8.11 -42.67
C PRO A 99 -16.57 -7.62 -42.00
N ASN A 100 -15.43 -8.10 -42.50
CA ASN A 100 -14.10 -7.73 -42.01
C ASN A 100 -13.71 -6.30 -42.49
N PRO A 101 -13.29 -5.37 -41.59
CA PRO A 101 -13.06 -3.95 -41.91
C PRO A 101 -11.84 -3.65 -42.80
N LEU A 102 -10.99 -4.62 -43.13
CA LEU A 102 -9.74 -4.43 -43.91
C LEU A 102 -9.93 -4.06 -45.41
N LYS A 103 -11.04 -3.42 -45.80
CA LYS A 103 -11.31 -2.95 -47.17
C LYS A 103 -11.20 -1.44 -47.39
N LEU A 104 -10.94 -0.64 -46.36
CA LEU A 104 -10.91 0.83 -46.47
C LEU A 104 -9.62 1.42 -47.10
N PHE A 105 -8.52 0.67 -47.15
CA PHE A 105 -7.23 1.15 -47.68
C PHE A 105 -6.98 0.77 -49.15
N ARG A 106 -7.86 1.22 -50.06
CA ARG A 106 -7.55 1.25 -51.51
C ARG A 106 -8.35 2.31 -52.26
N ARG A 107 -7.69 3.42 -52.64
CA ARG A 107 -8.20 4.38 -53.64
C ARG A 107 -7.75 3.97 -55.07
N PRO A 108 -8.47 4.39 -56.13
CA PRO A 108 -8.37 3.74 -57.44
C PRO A 108 -7.62 4.55 -58.50
N SER A 109 -7.10 3.85 -59.51
CA SER A 109 -6.84 4.42 -60.84
C SER A 109 -7.18 3.40 -61.93
N LEU A 110 -7.86 3.91 -62.95
CA LEU A 110 -8.06 3.43 -64.32
C LEU A 110 -6.87 2.57 -64.85
N THR A 111 -7.02 1.57 -65.71
CA THR A 111 -8.11 1.20 -66.65
C THR A 111 -8.42 -0.31 -66.60
N GLY A 112 -9.53 -0.76 -67.20
CA GLY A 112 -9.93 -2.17 -67.20
C GLY A 112 -9.78 -2.88 -68.55
N MET A 113 -9.65 -4.22 -68.51
CA MET A 113 -10.18 -5.12 -69.53
C MET A 113 -10.49 -6.50 -68.92
N SER A 114 -11.35 -7.27 -69.59
CA SER A 114 -11.79 -8.61 -69.18
C SER A 114 -10.68 -9.65 -69.33
N LEU A 115 -10.62 -10.64 -68.42
CA LEU A 115 -10.71 -12.08 -68.77
C LEU A 115 -10.71 -12.98 -67.53
N SER A 116 -11.50 -14.06 -67.59
CA SER A 116 -11.71 -15.02 -66.49
C SER A 116 -11.08 -16.39 -66.78
N SER A 117 -9.89 -16.67 -66.24
CA SER A 117 -9.26 -18.01 -66.36
C SER A 117 -8.18 -18.37 -65.31
N ALA A 118 -7.96 -17.55 -64.26
CA ALA A 118 -6.77 -17.65 -63.40
C ALA A 118 -6.97 -18.29 -62.00
N ALA A 119 -8.16 -18.83 -61.68
CA ALA A 119 -8.52 -19.23 -60.31
C ALA A 119 -8.43 -20.75 -60.00
N SER A 120 -8.42 -21.63 -61.00
CA SER A 120 -8.45 -23.09 -60.76
C SER A 120 -7.08 -23.78 -60.72
N SER A 121 -6.00 -23.08 -61.09
CA SER A 121 -4.64 -23.65 -61.19
C SER A 121 -3.82 -23.60 -59.89
N THR A 122 -4.26 -22.83 -58.90
CA THR A 122 -3.51 -22.61 -57.65
C THR A 122 -3.90 -23.58 -56.53
N GLU A 123 -5.18 -23.96 -56.42
CA GLU A 123 -5.61 -24.92 -55.38
C GLU A 123 -5.02 -26.32 -55.58
N ASP A 124 -4.96 -26.78 -56.83
CA ASP A 124 -4.46 -28.12 -57.18
C ASP A 124 -2.99 -28.30 -56.78
N LEU A 125 -2.16 -27.27 -56.97
CA LEU A 125 -0.74 -27.26 -56.54
C LEU A 125 -0.57 -27.38 -55.01
N HIS A 126 -1.55 -26.93 -54.22
CA HIS A 126 -1.56 -27.11 -52.77
C HIS A 126 -2.04 -28.51 -52.36
N ALA A 127 -3.02 -29.08 -53.07
CA ALA A 127 -3.46 -30.46 -52.89
C ALA A 127 -2.33 -31.46 -53.22
N GLU A 128 -1.63 -31.27 -54.33
CA GLU A 128 -0.55 -32.14 -54.81
C GLU A 128 0.66 -32.12 -53.85
N LYS A 129 1.04 -30.93 -53.33
CA LYS A 129 2.05 -30.80 -52.27
C LYS A 129 1.64 -31.50 -50.97
N ARG A 130 0.37 -31.42 -50.55
CA ARG A 130 -0.15 -32.18 -49.40
C ARG A 130 -0.04 -33.69 -49.63
N LYS A 131 -0.41 -34.18 -50.82
CA LYS A 131 -0.34 -35.61 -51.21
C LYS A 131 1.11 -36.12 -51.18
N LYS A 132 2.06 -35.39 -51.77
CA LYS A 132 3.51 -35.69 -51.71
C LYS A 132 4.11 -35.65 -50.30
N ARG A 133 3.60 -34.80 -49.39
CA ARG A 133 4.06 -34.77 -47.97
C ARG A 133 3.51 -35.95 -47.18
N ARG A 134 2.28 -36.40 -47.44
CA ARG A 134 1.65 -37.58 -46.80
C ARG A 134 2.34 -38.89 -47.24
N SER A 135 2.62 -39.06 -48.54
CA SER A 135 3.29 -40.27 -49.03
C SER A 135 4.74 -40.39 -48.55
N ARG A 136 5.48 -39.28 -48.40
CA ARG A 136 6.81 -39.28 -47.75
C ARG A 136 6.74 -39.72 -46.27
N ARG A 137 5.72 -39.27 -45.51
CA ARG A 137 5.52 -39.73 -44.12
C ARG A 137 5.17 -41.23 -44.07
N GLN A 138 4.29 -41.73 -44.95
CA GLN A 138 3.98 -43.16 -45.01
C GLN A 138 5.20 -44.02 -45.39
N ARG A 139 6.01 -43.61 -46.38
CA ARG A 139 7.25 -44.34 -46.72
C ARG A 139 8.26 -44.36 -45.55
N LYS A 140 8.40 -43.26 -44.79
CA LYS A 140 9.27 -43.25 -43.60
C LYS A 140 8.70 -44.11 -42.45
N ARG A 141 7.38 -44.14 -42.24
CA ARG A 141 6.72 -45.02 -41.24
C ARG A 141 6.83 -46.50 -41.63
N ALA A 142 6.73 -46.83 -42.92
CA ALA A 142 6.93 -48.18 -43.43
C ALA A 142 8.38 -48.66 -43.20
N ALA A 143 9.38 -47.92 -43.70
CA ALA A 143 10.79 -48.27 -43.55
C ALA A 143 11.29 -48.29 -42.08
N LEU A 144 10.57 -47.64 -41.15
CA LEU A 144 10.85 -47.72 -39.71
C LEU A 144 10.17 -48.92 -39.03
N MET A 145 9.01 -49.38 -39.52
CA MET A 145 8.42 -50.65 -39.04
C MET A 145 9.15 -51.84 -39.63
N GLU A 146 9.45 -51.83 -40.93
CA GLU A 146 10.25 -52.87 -41.62
C GLU A 146 11.58 -53.13 -40.91
N ARG A 147 12.29 -52.08 -40.49
CA ARG A 147 13.55 -52.15 -39.73
C ARG A 147 13.38 -52.42 -38.22
N ALA A 148 12.15 -52.50 -37.72
CA ALA A 148 11.82 -52.92 -36.35
C ALA A 148 11.18 -54.32 -36.30
N GLU A 149 10.73 -54.83 -37.45
CA GLU A 149 10.09 -56.14 -37.64
C GLU A 149 11.10 -57.17 -38.21
N HIS A 150 12.10 -56.70 -38.96
CA HIS A 150 13.29 -57.46 -39.35
C HIS A 150 14.55 -56.73 -38.87
N GLY A 151 15.03 -57.12 -37.68
CA GLY A 151 16.30 -56.66 -37.11
C GLY A 151 17.49 -57.44 -37.68
N GLU A 152 18.64 -56.76 -37.78
CA GLU A 152 19.92 -57.31 -38.26
C GLU A 152 20.64 -58.14 -37.16
N ASP A 153 19.93 -59.10 -36.55
CA ASP A 153 20.48 -60.11 -35.63
C ASP A 153 20.70 -61.42 -36.41
N GLY A 154 21.91 -61.68 -36.94
CA GLY A 154 22.11 -62.92 -37.70
C GLY A 154 23.47 -63.29 -38.30
N GLU A 155 24.47 -62.40 -38.36
CA GLU A 155 25.74 -62.70 -39.06
C GLU A 155 26.99 -62.55 -38.16
N LEU A 156 27.56 -63.71 -37.82
CA LEU A 156 28.93 -63.97 -37.32
C LEU A 156 29.29 -63.51 -35.89
N MET A 157 29.10 -64.44 -34.95
CA MET A 157 29.84 -64.51 -33.67
C MET A 157 30.50 -65.90 -33.53
N TYR A 158 31.51 -66.13 -34.38
CA TYR A 158 32.48 -67.24 -34.46
C TYR A 158 33.51 -66.74 -35.50
N GLU A 159 34.82 -66.87 -35.38
CA GLU A 159 35.72 -67.62 -34.47
C GLU A 159 36.59 -66.60 -33.65
N MET A 160 37.24 -66.87 -32.50
CA MET A 160 38.40 -67.74 -32.27
C MET A 160 39.48 -67.59 -33.37
N GLU A 161 40.75 -67.25 -33.15
CA GLU A 161 41.67 -67.61 -32.06
C GLU A 161 42.94 -66.70 -32.04
N ALA A 162 43.76 -66.83 -30.99
CA ALA A 162 45.24 -66.74 -30.98
C ALA A 162 46.03 -65.69 -31.80
N GLY A 163 46.07 -64.43 -31.35
CA GLY A 163 47.30 -63.60 -31.25
C GLY A 163 48.10 -63.21 -32.52
N GLY A 164 49.30 -62.62 -32.33
CA GLY A 164 50.29 -62.43 -33.41
C GLY A 164 50.69 -60.98 -33.81
N MET A 165 51.74 -60.48 -33.16
CA MET A 165 52.75 -59.50 -33.61
C MET A 165 52.81 -58.95 -35.08
N LYS A 166 53.14 -57.64 -35.15
CA LYS A 166 54.17 -56.96 -36.01
C LYS A 166 53.95 -56.60 -37.50
N ASP A 167 54.43 -55.37 -37.80
CA ASP A 167 55.32 -54.88 -38.88
C ASP A 167 55.17 -55.26 -40.37
N GLY A 168 55.49 -54.28 -41.24
CA GLY A 168 55.71 -54.44 -42.69
C GLY A 168 54.52 -53.94 -43.54
N SER A 169 54.60 -52.97 -44.46
CA SER A 169 55.69 -52.35 -45.26
C SER A 169 56.21 -53.18 -46.44
N THR A 170 56.42 -52.50 -47.58
CA THR A 170 57.00 -52.97 -48.87
C THR A 170 56.16 -54.01 -49.66
N THR A 171 56.20 -54.18 -50.99
CA THR A 171 56.67 -53.42 -52.20
C THR A 171 56.27 -54.24 -53.44
N GLY A 172 56.10 -53.60 -54.61
CA GLY A 172 56.30 -54.22 -55.94
C GLY A 172 55.26 -55.25 -56.40
N ASP A 173 55.27 -55.72 -57.65
CA ASP A 173 56.17 -55.40 -58.77
C ASP A 173 55.35 -55.53 -60.09
N SER A 174 55.26 -54.46 -60.91
CA SER A 174 56.02 -54.24 -62.16
C SER A 174 55.61 -55.08 -63.38
N SER A 175 55.24 -54.41 -64.49
CA SER A 175 55.98 -54.51 -65.77
C SER A 175 55.44 -53.58 -66.88
N ASP A 176 56.35 -52.75 -67.38
CA ASP A 176 56.59 -52.42 -68.80
C ASP A 176 55.43 -52.18 -69.79
N ARG A 177 55.18 -50.90 -70.13
CA ARG A 177 55.74 -50.27 -71.34
C ARG A 177 55.36 -48.80 -71.55
N ASP A 178 56.26 -48.05 -72.19
CA ASP A 178 55.96 -46.76 -72.82
C ASP A 178 54.99 -46.92 -74.00
N ASP A 179 54.07 -45.97 -74.18
CA ASP A 179 54.13 -45.03 -75.33
C ASP A 179 53.07 -43.89 -75.24
N SER A 180 53.48 -42.68 -75.64
CA SER A 180 52.65 -41.54 -76.09
C SER A 180 51.48 -40.98 -75.23
N ASP A 181 51.77 -39.93 -74.46
CA ASP A 181 51.09 -38.62 -74.44
C ASP A 181 49.61 -38.48 -74.93
N GLU A 182 48.59 -38.73 -74.08
CA GLU A 182 47.33 -37.94 -74.19
C GLU A 182 46.44 -37.79 -72.91
N VAL A 183 46.99 -37.88 -71.69
CA VAL A 183 46.18 -37.81 -70.43
C VAL A 183 46.45 -36.58 -69.56
N ASP A 184 47.61 -35.90 -69.69
CA ASP A 184 48.06 -34.85 -68.76
C ASP A 184 47.36 -33.47 -68.92
N ARG A 185 46.11 -33.48 -69.41
CA ARG A 185 45.22 -32.31 -69.49
C ARG A 185 43.90 -32.47 -68.74
N ARG A 186 43.71 -33.55 -67.97
CA ARG A 186 42.48 -33.76 -67.17
C ARG A 186 42.66 -33.76 -65.64
N HIS A 187 43.85 -33.94 -65.09
CA HIS A 187 44.03 -34.03 -63.63
C HIS A 187 44.21 -32.68 -62.90
N LEU A 188 44.70 -31.63 -63.58
CA LEU A 188 44.82 -30.29 -62.99
C LEU A 188 43.48 -29.52 -62.83
N GLY A 189 42.38 -30.03 -63.40
CA GLY A 189 41.06 -29.39 -63.31
C GLY A 189 40.28 -29.70 -62.01
N ILE A 190 40.61 -30.79 -61.31
CA ILE A 190 39.76 -31.33 -60.23
C ILE A 190 40.08 -30.68 -58.88
N LEU A 191 41.36 -30.60 -58.50
CA LEU A 191 41.82 -29.97 -57.25
C LEU A 191 41.49 -28.46 -57.17
N ALA A 192 41.33 -27.79 -58.31
CA ALA A 192 40.91 -26.39 -58.39
C ALA A 192 39.44 -26.17 -57.95
N HIS A 193 38.60 -27.21 -57.93
CA HIS A 193 37.15 -27.04 -57.77
C HIS A 193 36.63 -27.29 -56.34
N GLU A 194 37.36 -28.04 -55.50
CA GLU A 194 36.94 -28.33 -54.11
C GLU A 194 37.08 -27.12 -53.18
N THR A 195 38.18 -26.37 -53.31
CA THR A 195 38.48 -25.19 -52.49
C THR A 195 37.42 -24.08 -52.67
N VAL A 196 36.86 -23.96 -53.88
CA VAL A 196 35.77 -23.03 -54.22
C VAL A 196 34.45 -23.43 -53.56
N GLN A 197 34.16 -24.73 -53.44
CA GLN A 197 32.93 -25.21 -52.80
C GLN A 197 32.92 -24.96 -51.29
N ARG A 198 34.02 -25.25 -50.57
CA ARG A 198 34.11 -24.98 -49.12
C ARG A 198 33.86 -23.50 -48.79
N ARG A 199 34.46 -22.56 -49.53
CA ARG A 199 34.21 -21.11 -49.36
C ARG A 199 32.76 -20.68 -49.65
N ARG A 200 32.06 -21.35 -50.57
CA ARG A 200 30.62 -21.10 -50.83
C ARG A 200 29.71 -21.68 -49.75
N SER A 201 30.10 -22.78 -49.09
CA SER A 201 29.33 -23.38 -47.99
C SER A 201 29.31 -22.48 -46.75
N TRP A 202 30.49 -22.04 -46.27
CA TRP A 202 30.58 -21.24 -45.04
C TRP A 202 29.87 -19.88 -45.16
N ARG A 203 29.96 -19.22 -46.33
CA ARG A 203 29.20 -17.97 -46.60
C ARG A 203 27.67 -18.17 -46.59
N ARG A 204 27.17 -19.36 -46.97
CA ARG A 204 25.74 -19.69 -46.87
C ARG A 204 25.32 -19.91 -45.42
N TRP A 205 26.13 -20.61 -44.63
CA TRP A 205 25.88 -20.78 -43.19
C TRP A 205 25.92 -19.45 -42.43
N LEU A 206 26.89 -18.58 -42.71
CA LEU A 206 26.92 -17.21 -42.16
C LEU A 206 25.66 -16.41 -42.53
N LEU A 207 25.20 -16.47 -43.79
CA LEU A 207 23.94 -15.82 -44.19
C LEU A 207 22.72 -16.41 -43.48
N ILE A 208 22.67 -17.74 -43.26
CA ILE A 208 21.59 -18.39 -42.51
C ILE A 208 21.59 -17.95 -41.04
N HIS A 209 22.74 -17.94 -40.37
CA HIS A 209 22.85 -17.46 -38.99
C HIS A 209 22.57 -15.96 -38.87
N ALA A 210 23.00 -15.14 -39.82
CA ALA A 210 22.65 -13.72 -39.86
C ALA A 210 21.13 -13.49 -40.04
N LEU A 211 20.48 -14.26 -40.93
CA LEU A 211 19.02 -14.18 -41.10
C LEU A 211 18.25 -14.71 -39.87
N ILE A 212 18.78 -15.72 -39.17
CA ILE A 212 18.22 -16.17 -37.88
C ILE A 212 18.39 -15.08 -36.82
N ALA A 213 19.57 -14.45 -36.71
CA ALA A 213 19.81 -13.37 -35.77
C ALA A 213 18.92 -12.14 -36.05
N ILE A 214 18.73 -11.77 -37.32
CA ILE A 214 17.81 -10.70 -37.74
C ILE A 214 16.35 -11.09 -37.45
N GLY A 215 15.95 -12.33 -37.71
CA GLY A 215 14.62 -12.83 -37.34
C GLY A 215 14.38 -12.82 -35.84
N PHE A 216 15.40 -13.15 -35.04
CA PHE A 216 15.34 -13.15 -33.58
C PHE A 216 15.32 -11.73 -33.01
N THR A 217 16.13 -10.79 -33.51
CA THR A 217 16.06 -9.38 -33.07
C THR A 217 14.75 -8.72 -33.48
N ILE A 218 14.19 -9.03 -34.65
CA ILE A 218 12.83 -8.61 -35.03
C ILE A 218 11.80 -9.20 -34.06
N LEU A 219 11.89 -10.48 -33.70
CA LEU A 219 11.01 -11.10 -32.70
C LEU A 219 11.13 -10.45 -31.32
N VAL A 220 12.35 -10.15 -30.85
CA VAL A 220 12.60 -9.45 -29.58
C VAL A 220 12.05 -8.02 -29.63
N LEU A 221 12.25 -7.28 -30.71
CA LEU A 221 11.70 -5.92 -30.88
C LEU A 221 10.16 -5.92 -30.96
N VAL A 222 9.57 -6.93 -31.62
CA VAL A 222 8.11 -7.12 -31.65
C VAL A 222 7.58 -7.52 -30.27
N ALA A 223 8.24 -8.43 -29.55
CA ALA A 223 7.86 -8.82 -28.19
C ALA A 223 8.01 -7.66 -27.20
N TRP A 224 9.07 -6.86 -27.31
CA TRP A 224 9.29 -5.64 -26.52
C TRP A 224 8.23 -4.57 -26.81
N LYS A 225 7.90 -4.34 -28.10
CA LYS A 225 6.84 -3.40 -28.49
C LYS A 225 5.45 -3.88 -28.05
N LEU A 226 5.18 -5.18 -28.11
CA LEU A 226 3.93 -5.78 -27.62
C LEU A 226 3.86 -5.78 -26.08
N SER A 227 4.99 -5.93 -25.39
CA SER A 227 5.11 -5.80 -23.93
C SER A 227 4.79 -4.36 -23.48
N LYS A 228 5.40 -3.35 -24.14
CA LYS A 228 5.02 -1.95 -23.94
C LYS A 228 3.54 -1.70 -24.26
N ALA A 229 3.02 -2.23 -25.37
CA ALA A 229 1.60 -2.08 -25.72
C ALA A 229 0.65 -2.71 -24.67
N LYS A 230 1.02 -3.85 -24.06
CA LYS A 230 0.24 -4.48 -22.99
C LYS A 230 0.24 -3.72 -21.67
N LYS A 231 1.21 -2.83 -21.41
CA LYS A 231 1.15 -1.90 -20.26
C LYS A 231 0.13 -0.76 -20.46
N HIS A 232 -0.42 -0.56 -21.67
CA HIS A 232 -1.40 0.50 -21.95
C HIS A 232 -2.86 0.02 -22.03
N SER A 233 -3.17 -1.25 -21.79
CA SER A 233 -4.57 -1.74 -21.80
C SER A 233 -5.39 -1.39 -20.56
N GLY A 234 -4.83 -0.63 -19.61
CA GLY A 234 -5.49 -0.12 -18.40
C GLY A 234 -5.92 1.34 -18.49
N ALA A 235 -6.40 1.82 -19.65
CA ALA A 235 -6.75 3.23 -19.83
C ALA A 235 -7.93 3.45 -20.80
N ILE A 236 -9.15 3.52 -20.26
CA ILE A 236 -10.33 4.12 -20.93
C ILE A 236 -10.67 5.51 -20.33
N VAL A 237 -10.10 5.81 -19.16
CA VAL A 237 -10.34 7.04 -18.38
C VAL A 237 -9.39 8.18 -18.81
N LYS A 238 -8.14 7.87 -19.15
CA LYS A 238 -7.01 8.81 -19.15
C LYS A 238 -7.08 9.97 -20.16
N ASP A 239 -7.80 9.82 -21.27
CA ASP A 239 -7.97 10.86 -22.31
C ASP A 239 -9.38 11.51 -22.30
N ARG A 240 -10.22 11.25 -21.28
CA ARG A 240 -11.59 11.79 -21.22
C ARG A 240 -11.65 13.18 -20.59
N PHE A 241 -11.24 14.18 -21.37
CA PHE A 241 -11.43 15.58 -21.00
C PHE A 241 -12.92 15.97 -20.99
N VAL A 242 -13.34 16.75 -19.99
CA VAL A 242 -14.68 17.30 -19.81
C VAL A 242 -14.56 18.81 -19.60
N SER A 243 -15.47 19.62 -20.17
CA SER A 243 -15.45 21.07 -19.95
C SER A 243 -16.37 21.49 -18.81
N ASN A 244 -15.92 22.45 -18.00
CA ASN A 244 -16.74 23.18 -17.03
C ASN A 244 -17.40 24.44 -17.64
N GLY A 245 -17.16 24.72 -18.93
CA GLY A 245 -17.62 25.91 -19.65
C GLY A 245 -16.54 26.98 -19.88
N THR A 246 -15.42 26.96 -19.16
CA THR A 246 -14.30 27.90 -19.35
C THR A 246 -12.99 27.21 -19.73
N ALA A 247 -12.74 26.01 -19.21
CA ALA A 247 -11.54 25.20 -19.43
C ALA A 247 -11.93 23.74 -19.76
N LEU A 248 -10.93 22.89 -20.02
CA LEU A 248 -11.06 21.44 -20.03
C LEU A 248 -10.40 20.84 -18.79
N PHE A 249 -10.99 19.81 -18.24
CA PHE A 249 -10.49 19.05 -17.10
C PHE A 249 -10.31 17.59 -17.52
N GLY A 250 -9.14 17.02 -17.26
CA GLY A 250 -8.99 15.57 -17.25
C GLY A 250 -9.71 14.95 -16.05
N PRO A 251 -9.62 13.62 -15.86
CA PRO A 251 -9.97 12.98 -14.61
C PRO A 251 -9.21 13.65 -13.45
N THR A 252 -9.92 14.34 -12.56
CA THR A 252 -9.33 15.11 -11.45
C THR A 252 -9.91 14.66 -10.12
N THR A 253 -9.05 14.41 -9.14
CA THR A 253 -9.41 13.99 -7.78
C THR A 253 -8.72 14.88 -6.75
N LEU A 254 -9.52 15.46 -5.87
CA LEU A 254 -9.11 16.20 -4.67
C LEU A 254 -9.29 15.28 -3.46
N VAL A 255 -8.20 14.98 -2.75
CA VAL A 255 -8.21 14.29 -1.46
C VAL A 255 -7.84 15.26 -0.34
N ILE A 256 -8.65 15.26 0.72
CA ILE A 256 -8.47 16.12 1.90
C ILE A 256 -8.38 15.21 3.12
N SER A 257 -7.28 15.31 3.88
CA SER A 257 -7.15 14.66 5.18
C SER A 257 -7.43 15.66 6.29
N LEU A 258 -8.33 15.29 7.20
CA LEU A 258 -8.67 16.02 8.42
C LEU A 258 -8.06 15.26 9.60
N ASP A 259 -6.95 15.72 10.15
CA ASP A 259 -6.21 15.00 11.19
C ASP A 259 -7.04 14.83 12.47
N GLY A 260 -6.88 13.70 13.15
CA GLY A 260 -7.58 13.35 14.39
C GLY A 260 -9.11 13.31 14.30
N PHE A 261 -9.69 13.48 13.10
CA PHE A 261 -11.14 13.63 12.92
C PHE A 261 -11.85 12.28 13.12
N ARG A 262 -12.28 12.07 14.37
CA ARG A 262 -12.90 10.84 14.86
C ARG A 262 -14.30 10.65 14.26
N ALA A 263 -14.66 9.41 13.94
CA ALA A 263 -15.90 9.11 13.21
C ALA A 263 -17.21 9.58 13.92
N ASP A 264 -17.26 9.62 15.26
CA ASP A 264 -18.42 10.13 16.00
C ASP A 264 -18.61 11.65 15.86
N PHE A 265 -17.61 12.40 15.39
CA PHE A 265 -17.73 13.85 15.25
C PHE A 265 -18.83 14.24 14.25
N LEU A 266 -19.11 13.38 13.26
CA LEU A 266 -20.19 13.56 12.30
C LEU A 266 -21.58 13.55 12.96
N SER A 267 -21.82 12.69 13.97
CA SER A 267 -23.14 12.57 14.62
C SER A 267 -23.41 13.61 15.71
N ARG A 268 -22.42 14.45 16.07
CA ARG A 268 -22.54 15.50 17.10
C ARG A 268 -23.41 16.71 16.73
N GLY A 269 -23.96 16.74 15.52
CA GLY A 269 -24.71 17.90 15.00
C GLY A 269 -23.86 19.14 14.75
N LEU A 270 -22.53 18.99 14.69
CA LEU A 270 -21.56 20.08 14.50
C LEU A 270 -21.21 20.33 13.03
N THR A 271 -21.41 19.34 12.16
CA THR A 271 -20.84 19.32 10.81
C THR A 271 -21.90 19.18 9.72
N PRO A 272 -22.75 20.21 9.50
CA PRO A 272 -23.82 20.16 8.50
C PRO A 272 -23.31 19.89 7.08
N ARG A 273 -22.14 20.40 6.67
CA ARG A 273 -21.60 20.20 5.33
C ARG A 273 -21.04 18.80 5.11
N LEU A 274 -20.31 18.24 6.07
CA LEU A 274 -19.85 16.84 6.00
C LEU A 274 -21.03 15.87 6.06
N ASN A 275 -22.06 16.15 6.86
CA ASN A 275 -23.29 15.34 6.86
C ASN A 275 -24.06 15.43 5.53
N ALA A 276 -24.14 16.62 4.93
CA ALA A 276 -24.69 16.76 3.57
C ALA A 276 -23.81 16.01 2.54
N PHE A 277 -22.49 16.00 2.70
CA PHE A 277 -21.57 15.26 1.83
C PHE A 277 -21.73 13.73 1.96
N VAL A 278 -21.99 13.20 3.17
CA VAL A 278 -22.42 11.80 3.38
C VAL A 278 -23.73 11.50 2.63
N LYS A 279 -24.75 12.36 2.80
CA LYS A 279 -26.07 12.21 2.15
C LYS A 279 -26.01 12.36 0.62
N GLU A 280 -25.03 13.09 0.08
CA GLU A 280 -24.78 13.22 -1.36
C GLU A 280 -23.86 12.15 -1.94
N GLY A 281 -23.08 11.47 -1.10
CA GLY A 281 -21.90 10.66 -1.49
C GLY A 281 -22.04 9.15 -1.27
N ILE A 282 -20.87 8.51 -1.17
CA ILE A 282 -20.68 7.13 -0.72
C ILE A 282 -19.63 7.07 0.41
N SER A 283 -19.95 6.35 1.48
CA SER A 283 -19.14 6.30 2.70
C SER A 283 -19.45 5.03 3.52
N PRO A 284 -18.47 4.43 4.22
CA PRO A 284 -18.76 3.54 5.34
C PRO A 284 -19.17 4.34 6.58
N LYS A 285 -19.72 3.69 7.60
CA LYS A 285 -19.94 4.32 8.92
C LYS A 285 -18.64 4.79 9.59
N TYR A 286 -17.51 4.16 9.25
CA TYR A 286 -16.16 4.54 9.65
C TYR A 286 -15.12 3.83 8.77
N MET A 287 -13.93 4.40 8.73
CA MET A 287 -12.71 3.76 8.23
C MET A 287 -11.86 3.31 9.44
N LEU A 288 -11.16 2.20 9.29
CA LEU A 288 -10.17 1.73 10.27
C LEU A 288 -8.79 2.32 9.92
N PRO A 289 -8.05 2.89 10.87
CA PRO A 289 -6.64 3.19 10.67
C PRO A 289 -5.82 1.89 10.61
N SER A 290 -4.52 2.00 10.37
CA SER A 290 -3.54 0.94 10.62
C SER A 290 -2.95 1.09 12.03
N PHE A 291 -2.29 0.05 12.54
CA PHE A 291 -1.65 0.08 13.85
C PHE A 291 -0.15 0.41 13.73
N PRO A 292 0.42 1.28 14.60
CA PRO A 292 -0.27 2.14 15.56
C PRO A 292 -1.07 3.25 14.87
N SER A 293 -2.17 3.68 15.49
CA SER A 293 -3.06 4.72 14.97
C SER A 293 -2.52 6.16 15.18
N VAL A 294 -1.27 6.40 14.74
CA VAL A 294 -0.56 7.71 14.81
C VAL A 294 -0.26 8.29 13.44
N THR A 295 -0.03 9.61 13.42
CA THR A 295 -0.14 10.48 12.26
C THR A 295 0.70 10.07 11.05
N PHE A 296 2.02 10.00 11.20
CA PHE A 296 2.93 9.78 10.06
C PHE A 296 2.77 8.38 9.44
N PRO A 297 2.70 7.29 10.22
CA PRO A 297 2.33 5.97 9.70
C PRO A 297 1.01 5.96 8.93
N ASN A 298 -0.04 6.60 9.44
CA ASN A 298 -1.37 6.52 8.81
C ASN A 298 -1.52 7.42 7.59
N HIS A 299 -0.98 8.65 7.62
CA HIS A 299 -0.90 9.50 6.43
C HIS A 299 -0.03 8.89 5.31
N TYR A 300 1.00 8.12 5.65
CA TYR A 300 1.83 7.43 4.66
C TYR A 300 1.25 6.06 4.21
N THR A 301 0.49 5.38 5.07
CA THR A 301 -0.40 4.27 4.69
C THR A 301 -1.45 4.74 3.68
N LEU A 302 -2.16 5.83 3.97
CA LEU A 302 -3.10 6.49 3.05
C LEU A 302 -2.42 6.87 1.71
N ALA A 303 -1.14 7.26 1.76
CA ALA A 303 -0.37 7.65 0.58
C ALA A 303 0.09 6.47 -0.30
N THR A 304 0.34 5.29 0.27
CA THR A 304 1.02 4.14 -0.40
C THR A 304 0.17 2.86 -0.50
N GLY A 305 -0.87 2.73 0.30
CA GLY A 305 -1.67 1.51 0.46
C GLY A 305 -0.94 0.38 1.18
N LEU A 306 0.21 0.64 1.80
CA LEU A 306 1.02 -0.33 2.53
C LEU A 306 0.78 -0.21 4.04
N TYR A 307 1.00 -1.28 4.80
CA TYR A 307 1.04 -1.19 6.26
C TYR A 307 2.35 -0.54 6.78
N PRO A 308 2.37 -0.02 8.03
CA PRO A 308 3.57 0.54 8.66
C PRO A 308 4.80 -0.38 8.64
N GLU A 309 4.63 -1.70 8.84
CA GLU A 309 5.73 -2.66 8.74
C GLU A 309 6.32 -2.74 7.31
N ALA A 310 5.51 -2.52 6.27
CA ALA A 310 5.90 -2.65 4.87
C ALA A 310 6.44 -1.35 4.26
N HIS A 311 5.92 -0.17 4.65
CA HIS A 311 6.46 1.12 4.21
C HIS A 311 7.55 1.69 5.14
N GLY A 312 7.76 1.09 6.31
CA GLY A 312 8.91 1.35 7.18
C GLY A 312 8.85 2.61 8.05
N VAL A 313 7.71 3.29 8.08
CA VAL A 313 7.46 4.43 8.99
C VAL A 313 6.53 3.89 10.08
N VAL A 314 7.12 3.40 11.17
CA VAL A 314 6.44 2.52 12.14
C VAL A 314 5.90 3.26 13.37
N GLY A 315 6.19 4.56 13.48
CA GLY A 315 5.71 5.45 14.53
C GLY A 315 6.13 6.89 14.22
N ASN A 316 5.66 7.85 15.01
CA ASN A 316 6.14 9.24 14.93
C ASN A 316 7.58 9.39 15.48
N THR A 317 8.05 8.42 16.29
CA THR A 317 9.43 8.27 16.77
C THR A 317 9.85 6.79 16.73
N PHE A 318 11.07 6.47 16.27
CA PHE A 318 11.63 5.11 16.34
C PHE A 318 13.14 5.06 16.04
N TRP A 319 13.84 4.07 16.59
CA TRP A 319 15.23 3.75 16.27
C TRP A 319 15.34 2.68 15.17
N ASP A 320 16.20 2.92 14.17
CA ASP A 320 16.59 1.93 13.17
C ASP A 320 17.97 1.32 13.52
N PRO A 321 18.03 0.01 13.85
CA PRO A 321 19.28 -0.63 14.29
C PRO A 321 20.28 -0.92 13.16
N GLU A 322 19.85 -0.87 11.89
CA GLU A 322 20.72 -1.06 10.73
C GLU A 322 21.35 0.28 10.30
N LEU A 323 20.53 1.33 10.23
CA LEU A 323 20.98 2.70 9.93
C LEU A 323 21.71 3.35 11.12
N LYS A 324 21.49 2.86 12.34
CA LYS A 324 21.96 3.46 13.61
C LYS A 324 21.58 4.94 13.73
N ALA A 325 20.32 5.21 13.42
CA ALA A 325 19.74 6.53 13.41
C ALA A 325 18.33 6.49 14.00
N GLU A 326 17.90 7.65 14.49
CA GLU A 326 16.58 7.85 15.08
C GLU A 326 15.72 8.70 14.15
N PHE A 327 14.50 8.22 13.88
CA PHE A 327 13.45 9.01 13.24
C PHE A 327 12.70 9.81 14.31
N TYR A 328 12.52 11.10 14.10
CA TYR A 328 11.70 11.97 14.94
C TYR A 328 10.91 12.93 14.05
N TYR A 329 9.58 12.82 14.04
CA TYR A 329 8.75 13.48 13.02
C TYR A 329 8.90 15.02 12.96
N THR A 330 9.04 15.71 14.11
CA THR A 330 9.21 17.17 14.17
C THR A 330 10.64 17.68 13.96
N ASP A 331 11.60 16.81 13.60
CA ASP A 331 12.97 17.19 13.24
C ASP A 331 13.15 16.98 11.73
N PRO A 332 12.98 18.02 10.88
CA PRO A 332 13.04 17.86 9.42
C PRO A 332 14.42 17.44 8.92
N GLU A 333 15.51 17.79 9.62
CA GLU A 333 16.87 17.36 9.26
C GLU A 333 17.03 15.84 9.39
N ARG A 334 16.26 15.20 10.27
CA ARG A 334 16.15 13.74 10.36
C ARG A 334 15.04 13.18 9.48
N SER A 335 13.82 13.68 9.61
CA SER A 335 12.61 12.99 9.12
C SER A 335 12.42 13.05 7.61
N LEU A 336 12.95 14.07 6.93
CA LEU A 336 12.86 14.22 5.48
C LEU A 336 13.90 13.42 4.69
N ASP A 337 14.80 12.68 5.35
CA ASP A 337 15.75 11.80 4.66
C ASP A 337 15.02 10.63 3.96
N PRO A 338 15.17 10.45 2.62
CA PRO A 338 14.50 9.38 1.87
C PRO A 338 14.71 7.95 2.42
N LYS A 339 15.77 7.69 3.20
CA LYS A 339 16.06 6.37 3.81
C LYS A 339 14.94 5.86 4.71
N TRP A 340 14.07 6.73 5.22
CA TRP A 340 12.95 6.35 6.07
C TRP A 340 11.74 5.85 5.28
N TRP A 341 11.56 6.30 4.04
CA TRP A 341 10.28 6.23 3.34
C TRP A 341 10.28 5.13 2.27
N GLY A 342 9.79 3.93 2.65
CA GLY A 342 9.61 2.81 1.74
C GLY A 342 8.38 2.95 0.83
N GLY A 343 8.20 2.02 -0.10
CA GLY A 343 7.04 1.99 -1.01
C GLY A 343 7.08 3.04 -2.13
N GLU A 344 5.91 3.37 -2.69
CA GLU A 344 5.74 4.40 -3.72
C GLU A 344 4.41 5.15 -3.48
N PRO A 345 4.44 6.42 -3.05
CA PRO A 345 3.22 7.17 -2.75
C PRO A 345 2.45 7.56 -4.02
N PHE A 346 1.17 7.97 -3.87
CA PHE A 346 0.30 8.27 -5.01
C PHE A 346 0.82 9.42 -5.90
N TRP A 347 1.53 10.41 -5.35
CA TRP A 347 2.15 11.48 -6.14
C TRP A 347 3.24 10.92 -7.05
N ALA A 348 4.23 10.20 -6.50
CA ALA A 348 5.25 9.51 -7.29
C ALA A 348 4.65 8.50 -8.30
N THR A 349 3.57 7.81 -7.93
CA THR A 349 2.81 6.90 -8.82
C THR A 349 2.17 7.65 -10.00
N ALA A 350 1.67 8.87 -9.77
CA ALA A 350 1.05 9.73 -10.78
C ALA A 350 2.08 10.31 -11.75
N GLU A 351 3.17 10.89 -11.23
CA GLU A 351 4.22 11.53 -12.04
C GLU A 351 4.96 10.51 -12.92
N LYS A 352 5.29 9.32 -12.38
CA LYS A 352 5.84 8.19 -13.17
C LYS A 352 4.97 7.77 -14.36
N GLN A 353 3.68 8.11 -14.32
CA GLN A 353 2.69 7.78 -15.35
C GLN A 353 2.24 9.00 -16.14
N GLY A 354 2.86 10.17 -15.96
CA GLY A 354 2.54 11.41 -16.68
C GLY A 354 1.18 12.00 -16.31
N VAL A 355 0.83 11.93 -15.02
CA VAL A 355 -0.36 12.58 -14.43
C VAL A 355 0.15 13.53 -13.35
N ARG A 356 0.00 14.84 -13.56
CA ARG A 356 0.53 15.86 -12.64
C ARG A 356 -0.21 15.82 -11.31
N SER A 357 0.54 15.98 -10.23
CA SER A 357 0.05 15.98 -8.85
C SER A 357 0.39 17.29 -8.14
N ALA A 358 -0.48 17.71 -7.21
CA ALA A 358 -0.22 18.82 -6.31
C ALA A 358 -0.43 18.34 -4.87
N VAL A 359 0.52 18.63 -4.00
CA VAL A 359 0.48 18.20 -2.60
C VAL A 359 0.69 19.40 -1.69
N HIS A 360 -0.27 19.65 -0.82
CA HIS A 360 -0.27 20.73 0.15
C HIS A 360 -0.14 20.15 1.55
N MET A 361 1.08 20.23 2.11
CA MET A 361 1.44 19.86 3.48
C MET A 361 1.25 18.38 3.88
N TRP A 362 1.13 17.43 2.94
CA TRP A 362 0.89 16.01 3.29
C TRP A 362 2.14 15.34 3.89
N PRO A 363 2.05 14.61 5.02
CA PRO A 363 3.22 13.97 5.64
C PRO A 363 4.01 13.07 4.69
N GLY A 364 5.34 13.28 4.64
CA GLY A 364 6.27 12.58 3.76
C GLY A 364 6.37 13.12 2.33
N SER A 365 5.54 14.06 1.90
CA SER A 365 5.62 14.62 0.54
C SER A 365 6.88 15.43 0.25
N GLU A 366 7.53 15.96 1.30
CA GLU A 366 8.79 16.70 1.24
C GLU A 366 10.04 15.81 1.30
N ALA A 367 9.89 14.50 1.54
CA ALA A 367 11.02 13.59 1.81
C ALA A 367 11.68 13.01 0.54
N HIS A 368 11.64 13.74 -0.58
CA HIS A 368 12.26 13.43 -1.88
C HIS A 368 12.16 11.95 -2.32
N ILE A 369 10.98 11.35 -2.11
CA ILE A 369 10.79 9.90 -2.12
C ILE A 369 11.02 9.33 -3.53
N LEU A 370 11.93 8.36 -3.64
CA LEU A 370 12.41 7.78 -4.91
C LEU A 370 12.99 8.82 -5.89
N ASN A 371 13.42 9.98 -5.40
CA ASN A 371 13.86 11.17 -6.16
C ASN A 371 12.78 11.68 -7.14
N ILE A 372 11.50 11.65 -6.75
CA ILE A 372 10.37 12.06 -7.59
C ILE A 372 9.41 12.96 -6.79
N GLU A 373 9.53 14.25 -7.06
CA GLU A 373 8.70 15.30 -6.46
C GLU A 373 7.29 15.34 -7.09
N PRO A 374 6.26 15.78 -6.36
CA PRO A 374 5.00 16.24 -6.95
C PRO A 374 5.24 17.40 -7.93
N SER A 375 4.41 17.52 -8.98
CA SER A 375 4.46 18.67 -9.91
C SER A 375 4.24 20.03 -9.23
N VAL A 376 3.56 20.07 -8.08
CA VAL A 376 3.50 21.22 -7.17
C VAL A 376 3.53 20.72 -5.73
N LEU A 377 4.40 21.28 -4.88
CA LEU A 377 4.55 20.93 -3.47
C LEU A 377 4.52 22.20 -2.62
N ASP A 378 3.62 22.24 -1.63
CA ASP A 378 3.67 23.22 -0.54
C ASP A 378 4.18 22.53 0.73
N VAL A 379 5.28 23.07 1.27
CA VAL A 379 5.93 22.67 2.54
C VAL A 379 4.98 22.83 3.73
N TYR A 380 5.11 21.96 4.73
CA TYR A 380 4.33 22.01 5.97
C TYR A 380 4.42 23.36 6.70
N ASN A 381 3.25 23.98 6.90
CA ASN A 381 3.09 25.20 7.68
C ASN A 381 1.94 25.06 8.69
N GLY A 382 2.27 24.76 9.96
CA GLY A 382 1.28 24.59 11.04
C GLY A 382 0.41 25.83 11.32
N ASP A 383 0.90 27.04 10.99
CA ASP A 383 0.18 28.30 11.19
C ASP A 383 -0.79 28.64 10.03
N GLU A 384 -0.93 27.78 9.01
CA GLU A 384 -1.76 28.09 7.85
C GLU A 384 -3.27 27.97 8.13
N LYS A 385 -3.87 29.12 8.39
CA LYS A 385 -5.33 29.34 8.51
C LYS A 385 -6.12 28.65 7.38
N LEU A 386 -7.17 27.92 7.77
CA LEU A 386 -8.11 27.20 6.89
C LEU A 386 -8.51 27.97 5.60
N ASP A 387 -8.81 29.27 5.69
CA ASP A 387 -9.21 30.09 4.53
C ASP A 387 -8.10 30.31 3.49
N ASN A 388 -6.83 30.15 3.87
CA ASN A 388 -5.71 30.09 2.91
C ASN A 388 -5.68 28.73 2.21
N LYS A 389 -5.87 27.63 2.96
CA LYS A 389 -5.96 26.26 2.41
C LYS A 389 -7.07 26.15 1.37
N VAL A 390 -8.26 26.72 1.64
CA VAL A 390 -9.35 26.79 0.64
C VAL A 390 -8.91 27.52 -0.63
N ARG A 391 -8.27 28.68 -0.49
CA ARG A 391 -7.78 29.46 -1.63
C ARG A 391 -6.76 28.66 -2.43
N ARG A 392 -5.78 28.04 -1.77
CA ARG A 392 -4.71 27.26 -2.41
C ARG A 392 -5.25 26.05 -3.18
N ILE A 393 -6.25 25.36 -2.63
CA ILE A 393 -6.99 24.28 -3.33
C ILE A 393 -7.69 24.81 -4.59
N MET A 394 -8.27 26.02 -4.55
CA MET A 394 -8.88 26.65 -5.73
C MET A 394 -7.84 27.12 -6.74
N ASP A 395 -6.70 27.67 -6.28
CA ASP A 395 -5.60 28.09 -7.14
C ASP A 395 -5.07 26.90 -7.97
N PHE A 396 -4.91 25.71 -7.35
CA PHE A 396 -4.56 24.47 -8.06
C PHE A 396 -5.61 24.06 -9.12
N LEU A 397 -6.90 24.30 -8.87
CA LEU A 397 -7.98 23.99 -9.81
C LEU A 397 -8.12 25.04 -10.93
N ASP A 398 -7.64 26.27 -10.71
CA ASP A 398 -7.66 27.38 -11.67
C ASP A 398 -6.39 27.47 -12.54
N MET A 399 -5.33 26.69 -12.22
CA MET A 399 -4.14 26.53 -13.07
C MET A 399 -4.52 26.19 -14.53
N PRO A 400 -3.74 26.62 -15.54
CA PRO A 400 -4.08 26.41 -16.96
C PRO A 400 -4.10 24.92 -17.31
N GLY A 401 -5.09 24.51 -18.11
CA GLY A 401 -5.20 23.12 -18.56
C GLY A 401 -4.34 22.85 -19.79
N LYS A 402 -4.24 21.58 -20.17
CA LYS A 402 -3.45 21.11 -21.33
C LYS A 402 -3.98 21.63 -22.68
N GLU A 403 -5.21 22.14 -22.69
CA GLU A 403 -5.83 22.84 -23.81
C GLU A 403 -5.26 24.24 -24.08
N ASP A 404 -4.53 24.82 -23.13
CA ASP A 404 -3.84 26.10 -23.33
C ASP A 404 -2.46 25.87 -23.94
N GLU A 405 -2.37 26.03 -25.27
CA GLU A 405 -1.10 25.94 -26.02
C GLU A 405 -0.13 27.10 -25.71
N SER A 406 -0.56 28.13 -24.97
CA SER A 406 0.30 29.24 -24.52
C SER A 406 0.82 29.07 -23.08
N ALA A 407 0.21 28.17 -22.30
CA ALA A 407 0.68 27.82 -20.98
C ALA A 407 1.89 26.88 -21.03
N ASP A 408 2.85 27.15 -20.16
CA ASP A 408 3.99 26.28 -19.92
C ASP A 408 3.53 24.90 -19.39
N PRO A 409 3.96 23.78 -19.99
CA PRO A 409 3.67 22.43 -19.48
C PRO A 409 4.14 22.17 -18.05
N GLU A 410 5.16 22.88 -17.54
CA GLU A 410 5.57 22.80 -16.14
C GLU A 410 4.56 23.47 -15.18
N HIS A 411 3.64 24.28 -15.71
CA HIS A 411 2.58 24.99 -15.00
C HIS A 411 1.16 24.46 -15.29
N TRP A 412 1.01 23.33 -15.99
CA TRP A 412 -0.31 22.73 -16.24
C TRP A 412 -1.03 22.26 -14.96
N ARG A 413 -2.36 22.28 -14.99
CA ARG A 413 -3.24 21.90 -13.88
C ARG A 413 -2.97 20.48 -13.35
N PRO A 414 -2.80 20.29 -12.03
CA PRO A 414 -2.73 18.96 -11.42
C PRO A 414 -4.06 18.19 -11.58
N GLN A 415 -3.95 16.88 -11.68
CA GLN A 415 -5.07 15.94 -11.72
C GLN A 415 -5.28 15.21 -10.40
N LEU A 416 -4.23 15.04 -9.58
CA LEU A 416 -4.32 14.45 -8.26
C LEU A 416 -3.85 15.48 -7.23
N ILE A 417 -4.81 16.07 -6.52
CA ILE A 417 -4.59 17.17 -5.56
C ILE A 417 -4.78 16.60 -4.16
N ALA A 418 -3.81 16.78 -3.27
CA ALA A 418 -3.86 16.35 -1.89
C ALA A 418 -3.66 17.53 -0.94
N ALA A 419 -4.48 17.63 0.10
CA ALA A 419 -4.40 18.69 1.11
C ALA A 419 -4.55 18.13 2.53
N TYR A 420 -3.76 18.69 3.46
CA TYR A 420 -3.72 18.30 4.86
C TYR A 420 -4.18 19.42 5.79
N VAL A 421 -4.97 19.05 6.81
CA VAL A 421 -5.63 19.95 7.78
C VAL A 421 -5.40 19.42 9.21
N PRO A 422 -4.41 19.95 9.96
CA PRO A 422 -4.02 19.45 11.29
C PRO A 422 -4.93 19.90 12.45
N ASP A 423 -5.80 20.89 12.20
CA ASP A 423 -6.44 21.71 13.24
C ASP A 423 -7.19 20.90 14.32
N VAL A 424 -7.92 19.85 13.92
CA VAL A 424 -8.76 19.04 14.82
C VAL A 424 -7.94 18.08 15.69
N ASP A 425 -6.77 17.64 15.23
CA ASP A 425 -5.84 16.88 16.06
C ASP A 425 -5.13 17.78 17.07
N ALA A 426 -4.62 18.93 16.62
CA ALA A 426 -3.90 19.89 17.46
C ALA A 426 -4.76 20.40 18.65
N ASP A 427 -5.99 20.85 18.39
CA ASP A 427 -6.94 21.22 19.45
C ASP A 427 -7.45 19.98 20.22
N GLY A 428 -7.49 18.81 19.58
CA GLY A 428 -7.82 17.52 20.17
C GLY A 428 -6.83 17.11 21.26
N HIS A 429 -5.53 17.27 21.01
CA HIS A 429 -4.46 17.16 21.99
C HIS A 429 -4.53 18.25 23.07
N LYS A 430 -4.72 19.52 22.67
CA LYS A 430 -4.67 20.67 23.60
C LYS A 430 -5.79 20.67 24.63
N TYR A 431 -7.04 20.43 24.21
CA TYR A 431 -8.23 20.54 25.06
C TYR A 431 -8.91 19.19 25.34
N GLY A 432 -8.66 18.17 24.52
CA GLY A 432 -9.31 16.85 24.58
C GLY A 432 -10.50 16.75 23.61
N PRO A 433 -10.76 15.56 23.02
CA PRO A 433 -11.74 15.37 21.93
C PRO A 433 -13.22 15.49 22.34
N ASN A 434 -13.50 15.76 23.62
CA ASN A 434 -14.85 15.95 24.16
C ASN A 434 -15.01 17.33 24.83
N SER A 435 -14.07 18.26 24.60
CA SER A 435 -14.08 19.62 25.15
C SER A 435 -15.16 20.52 24.53
N THR A 436 -15.33 21.73 25.08
CA THR A 436 -16.13 22.81 24.48
C THR A 436 -15.43 23.44 23.28
N GLU A 437 -14.11 23.54 23.38
CA GLU A 437 -13.18 24.22 22.50
C GLU A 437 -13.13 23.52 21.13
N ILE A 438 -12.90 22.20 21.12
CA ILE A 438 -12.84 21.38 19.89
C ILE A 438 -14.12 21.44 19.05
N ARG A 439 -15.27 21.78 19.65
CA ARG A 439 -16.53 21.98 18.91
C ARG A 439 -16.41 23.12 17.90
N THR A 440 -15.68 24.17 18.27
CA THR A 440 -15.40 25.35 17.43
C THR A 440 -14.52 24.95 16.26
N THR A 441 -13.47 24.17 16.51
CA THR A 441 -12.53 23.67 15.51
C THR A 441 -13.22 22.75 14.49
N ILE A 442 -14.04 21.81 14.97
CA ILE A 442 -14.88 20.94 14.13
C ILE A 442 -15.83 21.77 13.25
N GLN A 443 -16.45 22.83 13.79
CA GLN A 443 -17.31 23.75 13.02
C GLN A 443 -16.52 24.60 12.01
N ALA A 444 -15.30 25.02 12.35
CA ALA A 444 -14.42 25.76 11.46
C ALA A 444 -13.97 24.90 10.27
N VAL A 445 -13.64 23.64 10.50
CA VAL A 445 -13.31 22.66 9.45
C VAL A 445 -14.52 22.32 8.58
N ASP A 446 -15.72 22.16 9.14
CA ASP A 446 -16.94 22.00 8.33
C ASP A 446 -17.23 23.24 7.46
N THR A 447 -16.95 24.44 8.00
CA THR A 447 -17.04 25.71 7.28
C THR A 447 -15.98 25.83 6.17
N MET A 448 -14.75 25.34 6.39
CA MET A 448 -13.72 25.21 5.36
C MET A 448 -14.21 24.32 4.22
N MET A 449 -14.76 23.15 4.55
CA MET A 449 -15.33 22.22 3.59
C MET A 449 -16.48 22.85 2.79
N ASP A 450 -17.32 23.68 3.42
CA ASP A 450 -18.42 24.36 2.72
C ASP A 450 -17.91 25.39 1.72
N LYS A 451 -16.91 26.19 2.11
CA LYS A 451 -16.22 27.11 1.18
C LYS A 451 -15.56 26.35 0.01
N ILE A 452 -15.07 25.13 0.22
CA ILE A 452 -14.56 24.27 -0.88
C ILE A 452 -15.69 23.84 -1.81
N PHE A 453 -16.83 23.37 -1.29
CA PHE A 453 -17.96 22.97 -2.13
C PHE A 453 -18.58 24.15 -2.89
N GLN A 454 -18.74 25.32 -2.25
CA GLN A 454 -19.13 26.57 -2.92
C GLN A 454 -18.13 26.96 -4.02
N GLY A 455 -16.82 26.85 -3.74
CA GLY A 455 -15.76 27.16 -4.71
C GLY A 455 -15.73 26.22 -5.92
N LEU A 456 -16.09 24.95 -5.74
CA LEU A 456 -16.31 23.98 -6.82
C LEU A 456 -17.58 24.29 -7.62
N GLU A 457 -18.68 24.63 -6.96
CA GLU A 457 -19.95 24.97 -7.63
C GLU A 457 -19.82 26.24 -8.48
N ALA A 458 -19.20 27.29 -7.95
CA ALA A 458 -18.92 28.54 -8.67
C ALA A 458 -18.05 28.35 -9.94
N ARG A 459 -17.33 27.22 -10.03
CA ARG A 459 -16.50 26.82 -11.18
C ARG A 459 -17.13 25.74 -12.07
N ASN A 460 -18.40 25.37 -11.81
CA ASN A 460 -19.11 24.24 -12.44
C ASN A 460 -18.42 22.86 -12.26
N LEU A 461 -17.60 22.68 -11.23
CA LEU A 461 -16.78 21.47 -11.03
C LEU A 461 -17.48 20.34 -10.27
N THR A 462 -18.68 20.59 -9.72
CA THR A 462 -19.49 19.67 -8.89
C THR A 462 -19.69 18.26 -9.50
N HIS A 463 -19.65 18.13 -10.82
CA HIS A 463 -19.82 16.86 -11.55
C HIS A 463 -18.58 16.46 -12.38
N ILE A 464 -17.45 17.14 -12.19
CA ILE A 464 -16.20 16.97 -12.95
C ILE A 464 -15.06 16.50 -12.04
N VAL A 465 -14.90 17.14 -10.88
CA VAL A 465 -13.89 16.81 -9.88
C VAL A 465 -14.45 15.74 -8.93
N ASN A 466 -13.67 14.70 -8.65
CA ASN A 466 -13.93 13.82 -7.52
C ASN A 466 -13.43 14.48 -6.23
N VAL A 467 -14.24 14.44 -5.17
CA VAL A 467 -13.81 14.84 -3.83
C VAL A 467 -13.79 13.59 -2.95
N VAL A 468 -12.70 13.42 -2.20
CA VAL A 468 -12.53 12.39 -1.18
C VAL A 468 -12.08 13.09 0.11
N VAL A 469 -12.83 12.89 1.19
CA VAL A 469 -12.49 13.37 2.53
C VAL A 469 -12.17 12.15 3.39
N VAL A 470 -11.04 12.19 4.08
CA VAL A 470 -10.59 11.17 5.02
C VAL A 470 -10.12 11.78 6.33
N SER A 471 -9.97 10.93 7.34
CA SER A 471 -8.99 11.14 8.40
C SER A 471 -8.09 9.92 8.48
N ASP A 472 -6.99 10.06 9.21
CA ASP A 472 -5.96 9.04 9.35
C ASP A 472 -6.07 8.29 10.68
N HIS A 473 -6.57 8.92 11.74
CA HIS A 473 -7.00 8.29 12.99
C HIS A 473 -8.12 9.08 13.71
N GLY A 474 -8.60 8.51 14.82
CA GLY A 474 -9.42 9.19 15.82
C GLY A 474 -8.60 9.73 17.00
N MET A 475 -9.25 9.94 18.15
CA MET A 475 -8.65 10.55 19.35
C MET A 475 -9.38 10.08 20.62
N ALA A 476 -8.67 9.85 21.73
CA ALA A 476 -9.23 9.45 23.02
C ALA A 476 -8.84 10.43 24.14
N THR A 477 -9.62 10.51 25.22
CA THR A 477 -9.36 11.44 26.34
C THR A 477 -8.43 10.80 27.38
N THR A 478 -7.32 11.47 27.67
CA THR A 478 -6.39 11.15 28.78
C THR A 478 -6.89 11.72 30.11
N ASP A 479 -6.30 11.28 31.22
CA ASP A 479 -6.59 11.77 32.57
C ASP A 479 -5.44 11.39 33.52
N ARG A 480 -5.16 12.17 34.56
CA ARG A 480 -4.11 11.90 35.56
C ARG A 480 -4.26 10.53 36.22
N THR A 481 -5.51 10.07 36.42
CA THR A 481 -5.84 8.74 36.98
C THR A 481 -5.51 7.55 36.06
N ARG A 482 -5.18 7.80 34.78
CA ARG A 482 -4.88 6.77 33.78
C ARG A 482 -3.45 6.89 33.20
N LEU A 483 -2.56 7.56 33.92
CA LEU A 483 -1.14 7.63 33.60
C LEU A 483 -0.37 6.49 34.29
N LEU A 484 0.65 5.99 33.60
CA LEU A 484 1.51 4.90 34.05
C LEU A 484 2.96 5.33 33.94
N GLN A 485 3.69 5.25 35.05
CA GLN A 485 5.11 5.63 35.11
C GLN A 485 5.98 4.51 34.56
N LEU A 486 6.79 4.80 33.53
CA LEU A 486 7.64 3.80 32.88
C LEU A 486 8.59 3.11 33.87
N GLU A 487 9.16 3.87 34.81
CA GLU A 487 10.07 3.39 35.86
C GLU A 487 9.39 2.41 36.85
N ASP A 488 8.08 2.53 37.04
CA ASP A 488 7.31 1.59 37.86
C ASP A 488 6.91 0.33 37.08
N LEU A 489 6.95 0.38 35.73
CA LEU A 489 6.74 -0.76 34.85
C LEU A 489 8.02 -1.55 34.58
N VAL A 490 9.15 -0.90 34.28
CA VAL A 490 10.38 -1.57 33.83
C VAL A 490 11.65 -0.97 34.44
N ASP A 491 12.71 -1.79 34.58
CA ASP A 491 14.05 -1.29 34.93
C ASP A 491 14.65 -0.54 33.73
N THR A 492 14.48 0.78 33.71
CA THR A 492 14.96 1.67 32.64
C THR A 492 16.48 1.64 32.47
N ASN A 493 17.25 1.21 33.47
CA ASN A 493 18.70 1.04 33.35
C ASN A 493 19.09 -0.01 32.29
N LYS A 494 18.21 -0.98 32.01
CA LYS A 494 18.41 -2.02 30.98
C LYS A 494 18.01 -1.57 29.57
N ILE A 495 17.31 -0.44 29.42
CA ILE A 495 16.82 0.05 28.14
C ILE A 495 17.87 0.95 27.47
N GLU A 496 18.06 0.81 26.16
CA GLU A 496 18.96 1.64 25.35
C GLU A 496 18.18 2.71 24.57
N HIS A 497 17.07 2.31 23.94
CA HIS A 497 16.17 3.18 23.19
C HIS A 497 14.70 2.86 23.48
N THR A 498 13.84 3.86 23.31
CA THR A 498 12.38 3.77 23.39
C THR A 498 11.74 4.22 22.08
N ASP A 499 10.92 3.37 21.47
CA ASP A 499 10.22 3.65 20.21
C ASP A 499 8.75 4.03 20.47
N GLY A 500 8.23 5.05 19.80
CA GLY A 500 6.81 5.41 19.84
C GLY A 500 6.29 5.99 21.16
N TRP A 501 5.04 6.46 21.10
CA TRP A 501 4.22 6.95 22.21
C TRP A 501 2.76 7.08 21.73
N PRO A 502 1.70 6.89 22.55
CA PRO A 502 1.70 6.50 23.97
C PRO A 502 1.96 5.00 24.23
N LEU A 503 1.90 4.17 23.20
CA LEU A 503 2.50 2.83 23.25
C LEU A 503 4.03 2.94 23.26
N MET A 504 4.68 2.13 24.08
CA MET A 504 6.11 2.23 24.37
C MET A 504 6.84 0.97 23.89
N GLY A 505 7.59 1.09 22.81
CA GLY A 505 8.51 0.07 22.32
C GLY A 505 9.82 0.15 23.11
N LEU A 506 10.35 -1.00 23.53
CA LEU A 506 11.53 -1.09 24.39
C LEU A 506 12.65 -1.86 23.68
N ARG A 507 13.83 -1.24 23.58
CA ARG A 507 15.05 -1.86 23.04
C ARG A 507 16.07 -2.05 24.17
N PRO A 508 16.29 -3.28 24.67
CA PRO A 508 17.24 -3.55 25.74
C PRO A 508 18.70 -3.44 25.29
N LYS A 509 19.59 -2.92 26.16
CA LYS A 509 21.04 -2.80 25.93
C LYS A 509 21.71 -4.15 25.65
N ASN A 510 21.23 -5.22 26.29
CA ASN A 510 21.64 -6.59 25.99
C ASN A 510 20.42 -7.34 25.42
N PRO A 511 20.48 -7.93 24.21
CA PRO A 511 19.37 -8.72 23.67
C PRO A 511 18.93 -9.87 24.58
N GLU A 512 19.84 -10.42 25.40
CA GLU A 512 19.56 -11.47 26.38
C GLU A 512 18.59 -11.03 27.51
N ASP A 513 18.52 -9.73 27.84
CA ASP A 513 17.59 -9.21 28.85
C ASP A 513 16.12 -9.24 28.37
N THR A 514 15.88 -9.30 27.06
CA THR A 514 14.54 -9.13 26.44
C THR A 514 13.49 -10.08 27.03
N GLN A 515 13.81 -11.38 27.17
CA GLN A 515 12.89 -12.37 27.72
C GLN A 515 12.56 -12.07 29.19
N SER A 516 13.57 -11.74 30.01
CA SER A 516 13.37 -11.42 31.43
C SER A 516 12.56 -10.12 31.63
N LEU A 517 12.69 -9.16 30.72
CA LEU A 517 11.91 -7.93 30.72
C LEU A 517 10.45 -8.19 30.32
N TYR A 518 10.23 -8.98 29.26
CA TYR A 518 8.91 -9.42 28.83
C TYR A 518 8.18 -10.22 29.92
N ASP A 519 8.83 -11.21 30.55
CA ASP A 519 8.23 -12.02 31.60
C ASP A 519 7.85 -11.18 32.83
N GLY A 520 8.72 -10.25 33.24
CA GLY A 520 8.45 -9.31 34.33
C GLY A 520 7.29 -8.35 34.03
N LEU A 521 7.19 -7.86 32.79
CA LEU A 521 6.09 -7.01 32.34
C LEU A 521 4.78 -7.78 32.20
N LYS A 522 4.80 -9.04 31.74
CA LYS A 522 3.62 -9.94 31.71
C LYS A 522 3.13 -10.28 33.12
N GLU A 523 4.00 -10.36 34.12
CA GLU A 523 3.58 -10.50 35.52
C GLU A 523 2.94 -9.20 36.04
N LYS A 524 3.56 -8.04 35.80
CA LYS A 524 2.98 -6.73 36.17
C LYS A 524 1.64 -6.45 35.47
N ALA A 525 1.44 -6.89 34.23
CA ALA A 525 0.17 -6.76 33.51
C ALA A 525 -1.01 -7.54 34.13
N LYS A 526 -0.76 -8.39 35.14
CA LYS A 526 -1.82 -9.06 35.94
C LYS A 526 -2.31 -8.21 37.11
N THR A 527 -1.52 -7.22 37.56
CA THR A 527 -1.80 -6.38 38.74
C THR A 527 -1.98 -4.91 38.39
N VAL A 528 -1.27 -4.42 37.36
CA VAL A 528 -1.42 -3.09 36.79
C VAL A 528 -2.57 -3.13 35.76
N PRO A 529 -3.70 -2.44 36.00
CA PRO A 529 -4.75 -2.31 34.99
C PRO A 529 -4.27 -1.46 33.81
N GLY A 530 -4.89 -1.62 32.66
CA GLY A 530 -4.69 -0.68 31.54
C GLY A 530 -3.48 -0.96 30.63
N ILE A 531 -2.70 -2.03 30.83
CA ILE A 531 -1.62 -2.43 29.90
C ILE A 531 -1.83 -3.79 29.25
N GLU A 532 -1.36 -3.91 28.02
CA GLU A 532 -1.09 -5.16 27.31
C GLU A 532 0.37 -5.14 26.87
N VAL A 533 1.03 -6.30 26.86
CA VAL A 533 2.48 -6.41 26.63
C VAL A 533 2.71 -7.45 25.54
N TYR A 534 3.54 -7.14 24.55
CA TYR A 534 3.77 -8.00 23.39
C TYR A 534 5.26 -8.09 23.06
N MET A 535 5.69 -9.25 22.59
CA MET A 535 6.99 -9.47 21.97
C MET A 535 6.79 -9.65 20.46
N ARG A 536 7.43 -8.76 19.68
CA ARG A 536 7.22 -8.54 18.24
C ARG A 536 7.20 -9.83 17.43
N ASP A 537 8.14 -10.72 17.73
CA ASP A 537 8.40 -11.95 16.98
C ASP A 537 7.67 -13.20 17.54
N VAL A 538 6.80 -13.04 18.56
CA VAL A 538 6.20 -14.16 19.30
C VAL A 538 4.69 -14.05 19.51
N ASP A 539 4.18 -12.93 20.05
CA ASP A 539 2.75 -12.81 20.43
C ASP A 539 2.09 -11.48 20.03
N MET A 540 2.76 -10.66 19.23
CA MET A 540 2.17 -9.48 18.59
C MET A 540 0.95 -9.90 17.72
N PRO A 541 -0.24 -9.27 17.88
CA PRO A 541 -1.44 -9.65 17.13
C PRO A 541 -1.27 -9.50 15.61
N GLU A 542 -1.49 -10.59 14.86
CA GLU A 542 -1.36 -10.62 13.39
C GLU A 542 -2.17 -9.50 12.69
N ARG A 543 -3.38 -9.21 13.20
CA ARG A 543 -4.28 -8.14 12.73
C ARG A 543 -3.67 -6.73 12.75
N TYR A 544 -2.60 -6.49 13.54
CA TYR A 544 -1.94 -5.19 13.59
C TYR A 544 -0.99 -4.95 12.41
N HIS A 545 -0.52 -6.01 11.72
CA HIS A 545 0.51 -5.89 10.68
C HIS A 545 1.71 -5.05 11.14
N PHE A 546 2.22 -5.43 12.32
CA PHE A 546 3.21 -4.68 13.08
C PHE A 546 4.30 -5.60 13.69
N SER A 547 4.87 -6.47 12.85
CA SER A 547 5.96 -7.38 13.25
C SER A 547 7.10 -7.48 12.24
N GLN A 548 6.84 -7.35 10.95
CA GLN A 548 7.78 -7.68 9.86
C GLN A 548 8.77 -6.54 9.53
N ASN A 549 9.26 -5.82 10.54
CA ASN A 549 10.24 -4.74 10.35
C ASN A 549 11.19 -4.54 11.54
N ASN A 550 12.49 -4.40 11.28
CA ASN A 550 13.53 -4.19 12.31
C ASN A 550 13.41 -2.85 13.07
N ARG A 551 12.72 -1.86 12.48
CA ARG A 551 12.38 -0.57 13.09
C ARG A 551 11.33 -0.68 14.18
N ILE A 552 10.61 -1.80 14.25
CA ILE A 552 9.69 -2.11 15.35
C ILE A 552 10.53 -2.71 16.50
N ALA A 553 10.45 -2.14 17.70
CA ALA A 553 11.10 -2.65 18.90
C ALA A 553 10.74 -4.14 19.14
N PRO A 554 11.65 -4.94 19.73
CA PRO A 554 11.39 -6.36 20.00
C PRO A 554 10.31 -6.57 21.08
N LEU A 555 10.13 -5.60 21.98
CA LEU A 555 9.21 -5.65 23.12
C LEU A 555 8.37 -4.38 23.13
N TRP A 556 7.06 -4.49 23.37
CA TRP A 556 6.11 -3.37 23.41
C TRP A 556 5.23 -3.43 24.64
N ILE A 557 4.99 -2.27 25.25
CA ILE A 557 3.90 -2.03 26.20
C ILE A 557 2.84 -1.19 25.47
N VAL A 558 1.66 -1.76 25.26
CA VAL A 558 0.52 -1.12 24.60
C VAL A 558 -0.50 -0.77 25.69
N PRO A 559 -0.66 0.51 26.06
CA PRO A 559 -1.72 0.91 26.97
C PRO A 559 -3.10 0.75 26.31
N LYS A 560 -4.13 0.44 27.10
CA LYS A 560 -5.52 0.43 26.66
C LYS A 560 -5.98 1.87 26.41
N THR A 561 -6.92 2.04 25.47
CA THR A 561 -7.35 3.37 25.01
C THR A 561 -7.72 4.32 26.15
N GLY A 562 -7.10 5.50 26.16
CA GLY A 562 -7.30 6.52 27.21
C GLY A 562 -6.40 6.37 28.44
N TRP A 563 -5.51 5.37 28.47
CA TRP A 563 -4.34 5.30 29.36
C TRP A 563 -3.09 5.78 28.63
N ALA A 564 -2.07 6.27 29.34
CA ALA A 564 -0.81 6.71 28.73
C ALA A 564 0.39 6.24 29.55
N ILE A 565 1.51 5.97 28.87
CA ILE A 565 2.81 5.74 29.51
C ILE A 565 3.58 7.06 29.46
N VAL A 566 4.13 7.44 30.61
CA VAL A 566 4.86 8.70 30.83
C VAL A 566 6.09 8.37 31.69
N LYS A 567 7.16 9.15 31.60
CA LYS A 567 8.33 9.01 32.48
C LYS A 567 8.24 9.94 33.69
N LYS A 568 8.94 9.60 34.77
CA LYS A 568 8.98 10.44 36.00
C LYS A 568 9.70 11.78 35.83
N ASP A 569 10.61 11.92 34.85
CA ASP A 569 11.23 13.20 34.50
C ASP A 569 10.30 14.09 33.65
N GLU A 570 9.31 13.51 32.97
CA GLU A 570 8.27 14.22 32.21
C GLU A 570 7.10 14.67 33.10
N PHE A 571 6.57 13.77 33.94
CA PHE A 571 5.43 14.06 34.83
C PHE A 571 5.32 13.05 36.00
N ASP A 572 6.05 13.27 37.10
CA ASP A 572 5.99 12.38 38.28
C ASP A 572 4.70 12.55 39.10
N LEU A 573 3.83 11.53 39.02
CA LEU A 573 2.59 11.41 39.80
C LEU A 573 2.77 11.50 41.32
N ALA A 574 3.97 11.28 41.86
CA ALA A 574 4.24 11.35 43.30
C ALA A 574 4.60 12.77 43.80
N THR A 575 4.85 13.73 42.91
CA THR A 575 5.27 15.10 43.28
C THR A 575 4.47 16.23 42.64
N VAL A 576 3.73 15.98 41.54
CA VAL A 576 2.76 16.96 40.99
C VAL A 576 1.60 17.23 41.95
N ALA A 577 1.02 18.43 41.87
CA ALA A 577 -0.15 18.80 42.66
C ALA A 577 -1.40 17.98 42.28
N ASP A 578 -2.36 17.86 43.20
CA ASP A 578 -3.53 17.00 42.97
C ASP A 578 -4.53 17.57 41.95
N ASP A 579 -4.47 18.87 41.71
CA ASP A 579 -5.20 19.63 40.70
C ASP A 579 -4.42 19.85 39.39
N GLU A 580 -3.17 19.37 39.30
CA GLU A 580 -2.33 19.51 38.10
C GLU A 580 -2.90 18.72 36.91
N VAL A 581 -3.14 19.40 35.79
CA VAL A 581 -3.76 18.80 34.60
C VAL A 581 -2.67 18.26 33.68
N TYR A 582 -2.67 16.95 33.45
CA TYR A 582 -1.78 16.35 32.46
C TYR A 582 -2.10 16.83 31.04
N HIS A 583 -1.06 17.20 30.29
CA HIS A 583 -1.14 17.50 28.87
C HIS A 583 -0.25 16.55 28.06
N PRO A 584 -0.68 16.10 26.86
CA PRO A 584 -1.93 16.47 26.20
C PRO A 584 -3.17 15.77 26.79
N ARG A 585 -4.33 16.40 26.57
CA ARG A 585 -5.67 16.00 27.07
C ARG A 585 -6.43 15.09 26.09
N GLY A 586 -5.90 14.96 24.88
CA GLY A 586 -6.23 13.92 23.92
C GLY A 586 -4.98 13.10 23.56
N LEU A 587 -5.14 11.79 23.34
CA LEU A 587 -4.15 10.92 22.72
C LEU A 587 -4.77 9.90 21.76
N HIS A 588 -3.96 9.41 20.83
CA HIS A 588 -4.29 8.42 19.81
C HIS A 588 -3.16 7.37 19.75
N GLY A 589 -3.06 6.56 18.69
CA GLY A 589 -2.03 5.52 18.57
C GLY A 589 -2.40 4.13 19.10
N TYR A 590 -3.52 4.03 19.82
CA TYR A 590 -4.06 2.79 20.37
C TYR A 590 -4.53 1.79 19.30
N ASP A 591 -5.11 0.66 19.74
CA ASP A 591 -5.71 -0.35 18.86
C ASP A 591 -6.67 0.27 17.83
N HIS A 592 -6.34 0.08 16.56
CA HIS A 592 -7.06 0.57 15.39
C HIS A 592 -8.55 0.16 15.31
N GLU A 593 -8.96 -0.97 15.89
CA GLU A 593 -10.37 -1.40 15.87
C GLU A 593 -11.23 -0.69 16.93
N HIS A 594 -10.60 -0.07 17.93
CA HIS A 594 -11.27 0.57 19.05
C HIS A 594 -12.14 1.75 18.57
N PRO A 595 -13.40 1.91 19.06
CA PRO A 595 -14.32 2.94 18.58
C PRO A 595 -13.76 4.37 18.55
N LEU A 596 -12.90 4.72 19.52
CA LEU A 596 -12.30 6.06 19.60
C LEU A 596 -11.16 6.30 18.60
N MET A 597 -10.58 5.27 17.98
CA MET A 597 -9.51 5.41 16.96
C MET A 597 -10.05 5.46 15.53
N ARG A 598 -11.37 5.31 15.35
CA ARG A 598 -12.02 5.22 14.03
C ARG A 598 -11.98 6.53 13.26
N ALA A 599 -11.51 6.44 12.02
CA ALA A 599 -11.40 7.52 11.05
C ALA A 599 -12.67 7.65 10.18
N ILE A 600 -12.75 8.71 9.37
CA ILE A 600 -13.79 8.92 8.37
C ILE A 600 -13.30 8.59 6.94
N PHE A 601 -14.23 8.22 6.07
CA PHE A 601 -14.05 8.22 4.62
C PHE A 601 -15.36 8.66 3.97
N ILE A 602 -15.32 9.66 3.08
CA ILE A 602 -16.48 10.10 2.30
C ILE A 602 -16.01 10.45 0.89
N ALA A 603 -16.65 9.89 -0.14
CA ALA A 603 -16.31 10.17 -1.54
C ALA A 603 -17.54 10.55 -2.38
N ARG A 604 -17.35 11.41 -3.37
CA ARG A 604 -18.36 11.79 -4.37
C ARG A 604 -17.67 12.24 -5.66
N GLY A 605 -18.12 11.79 -6.83
CA GLY A 605 -17.62 12.29 -8.11
C GLY A 605 -17.85 11.34 -9.29
N PRO A 606 -17.50 11.74 -10.53
CA PRO A 606 -17.70 10.92 -11.72
C PRO A 606 -16.95 9.58 -11.73
N ALA A 607 -15.86 9.42 -10.95
CA ALA A 607 -15.18 8.13 -10.76
C ALA A 607 -15.85 7.23 -9.71
N PHE A 608 -16.75 7.79 -8.89
CA PHE A 608 -17.50 7.10 -7.84
C PHE A 608 -18.99 7.03 -8.23
N PRO A 609 -19.40 6.14 -9.15
CA PRO A 609 -20.80 6.03 -9.56
C PRO A 609 -21.64 5.31 -8.49
N HIS A 610 -22.43 6.05 -7.72
CA HIS A 610 -23.29 5.54 -6.65
C HIS A 610 -24.67 6.23 -6.63
N PRO A 611 -25.72 5.59 -6.06
CA PRO A 611 -26.89 6.30 -5.56
C PRO A 611 -26.51 7.31 -4.47
N ALA A 612 -27.26 8.40 -4.30
CA ALA A 612 -27.06 9.29 -3.15
C ALA A 612 -27.24 8.53 -1.81
N ASN A 613 -26.59 9.01 -0.75
CA ASN A 613 -26.64 8.44 0.60
C ASN A 613 -26.19 6.96 0.68
N SER A 614 -25.20 6.56 -0.14
CA SER A 614 -24.76 5.15 -0.24
C SER A 614 -23.86 4.71 0.92
N GLU A 615 -24.21 3.59 1.56
CA GLU A 615 -23.43 3.00 2.67
C GLU A 615 -22.50 1.89 2.16
N MET A 616 -21.26 1.87 2.66
CA MET A 616 -20.26 0.82 2.46
C MET A 616 -20.01 0.04 3.76
N SER A 617 -19.55 -1.21 3.65
CA SER A 617 -18.89 -1.87 4.79
C SER A 617 -17.65 -1.08 5.21
N PRO A 618 -17.34 -0.98 6.52
CA PRO A 618 -16.05 -0.48 6.99
C PRO A 618 -14.86 -1.22 6.37
N PHE A 619 -13.77 -0.49 6.13
CA PHE A 619 -12.52 -0.99 5.55
C PHE A 619 -11.31 -0.23 6.15
N GLN A 620 -10.09 -0.71 5.91
CA GLN A 620 -8.85 -0.10 6.40
C GLN A 620 -8.30 0.99 5.47
N ASN A 621 -7.56 1.95 6.03
CA ASN A 621 -6.98 3.09 5.31
C ASN A 621 -5.97 2.72 4.20
N THR A 622 -5.39 1.51 4.24
CA THR A 622 -4.62 0.89 3.14
C THR A 622 -5.37 0.88 1.80
N GLU A 623 -6.70 0.93 1.81
CA GLU A 623 -7.51 0.88 0.60
C GLU A 623 -7.49 2.18 -0.23
N LEU A 624 -7.19 3.35 0.38
CA LEU A 624 -7.31 4.64 -0.29
C LEU A 624 -6.43 4.75 -1.54
N TYR A 625 -5.18 4.27 -1.49
CA TYR A 625 -4.22 4.38 -2.58
C TYR A 625 -4.73 3.77 -3.91
N ASN A 626 -5.41 2.62 -3.83
CA ASN A 626 -6.03 1.99 -5.00
C ASN A 626 -7.17 2.83 -5.57
N LEU A 627 -8.01 3.42 -4.70
CA LEU A 627 -9.13 4.27 -5.09
C LEU A 627 -8.65 5.58 -5.74
N LEU A 628 -7.61 6.22 -5.18
CA LEU A 628 -6.97 7.39 -5.78
C LEU A 628 -6.40 7.04 -7.16
N CYS A 629 -5.64 5.94 -7.28
CA CYS A 629 -5.09 5.50 -8.56
C CYS A 629 -6.17 5.22 -9.61
N ASP A 630 -7.21 4.45 -9.26
CA ASP A 630 -8.31 4.17 -10.18
C ASP A 630 -9.05 5.45 -10.62
N SER A 631 -9.23 6.41 -9.70
CA SER A 631 -10.03 7.63 -9.94
C SER A 631 -9.48 8.53 -11.06
N VAL A 632 -8.16 8.53 -11.25
CA VAL A 632 -7.46 9.29 -12.31
C VAL A 632 -6.83 8.39 -13.40
N GLY A 633 -7.12 7.08 -13.38
CA GLY A 633 -6.68 6.14 -14.42
C GLY A 633 -5.20 5.75 -14.37
N LEU A 634 -4.64 5.64 -13.17
CA LEU A 634 -3.30 5.12 -12.90
C LEU A 634 -3.33 3.61 -12.69
N THR A 635 -2.19 2.96 -12.96
CA THR A 635 -1.93 1.60 -12.44
C THR A 635 -1.28 1.75 -11.06
N PRO A 636 -1.90 1.27 -9.97
CA PRO A 636 -1.26 1.24 -8.65
C PRO A 636 -0.09 0.24 -8.62
N GLN A 637 0.90 0.50 -7.76
CA GLN A 637 1.94 -0.48 -7.42
C GLN A 637 1.37 -1.60 -6.53
N PRO A 638 2.09 -2.73 -6.35
CA PRO A 638 1.73 -3.74 -5.35
C PRO A 638 1.64 -3.11 -3.95
N ASN A 639 0.48 -3.28 -3.31
CA ASN A 639 0.14 -2.71 -2.00
C ASN A 639 -0.78 -3.68 -1.23
N ASN A 640 -1.14 -3.35 0.01
CA ASN A 640 -1.96 -4.22 0.87
C ASN A 640 -3.47 -4.11 0.61
N GLY A 641 -3.95 -3.06 -0.06
CA GLY A 641 -5.36 -2.84 -0.38
C GLY A 641 -5.91 -3.77 -1.47
N THR A 642 -7.21 -4.01 -1.42
CA THR A 642 -8.00 -4.94 -2.25
C THR A 642 -9.19 -4.29 -2.98
N LEU A 643 -9.69 -3.15 -2.49
CA LEU A 643 -10.81 -2.40 -3.07
C LEU A 643 -10.38 -1.67 -4.34
N ARG A 644 -11.27 -1.66 -5.34
CA ARG A 644 -11.09 -1.07 -6.66
C ARG A 644 -12.38 -0.41 -7.12
N LEU A 645 -12.29 0.58 -8.01
CA LEU A 645 -13.46 1.24 -8.57
C LEU A 645 -14.12 0.41 -9.68
N PRO A 646 -15.46 0.45 -9.83
CA PRO A 646 -16.42 1.17 -8.99
C PRO A 646 -16.70 0.45 -7.65
N LEU A 647 -16.92 1.26 -6.60
CA LEU A 647 -17.36 0.77 -5.29
C LEU A 647 -18.73 0.08 -5.36
N LYS A 648 -19.02 -0.77 -4.38
CA LYS A 648 -20.25 -1.57 -4.28
C LYS A 648 -20.92 -1.32 -2.93
N PRO A 649 -21.91 -0.41 -2.84
CA PRO A 649 -22.60 -0.13 -1.59
C PRO A 649 -23.39 -1.35 -1.10
N ILE A 650 -23.47 -1.50 0.22
CA ILE A 650 -24.26 -2.53 0.90
C ILE A 650 -25.72 -2.10 1.12
N GLY A 651 -25.98 -0.79 1.04
CA GLY A 651 -27.29 -0.19 1.21
C GLY A 651 -27.21 1.34 1.12
N THR A 652 -28.09 2.01 1.85
CA THR A 652 -28.06 3.46 2.07
C THR A 652 -28.09 3.73 3.56
N HIS A 653 -27.37 4.74 4.04
CA HIS A 653 -27.33 5.09 5.46
C HIS A 653 -28.75 5.31 5.98
N THR A 654 -29.19 4.48 6.93
CA THR A 654 -30.41 4.75 7.69
C THR A 654 -30.20 5.97 8.56
N GLU A 655 -31.20 6.84 8.70
CA GLU A 655 -31.17 7.86 9.76
C GLU A 655 -31.19 7.13 11.10
N GLU A 656 -30.04 7.11 11.79
CA GLU A 656 -29.93 6.51 13.10
C GLU A 656 -30.81 7.30 14.06
N VAL A 657 -31.83 6.64 14.59
CA VAL A 657 -32.48 7.10 15.82
C VAL A 657 -31.37 7.23 16.85
N VAL A 658 -31.30 8.39 17.51
CA VAL A 658 -30.33 8.62 18.58
C VAL A 658 -30.67 7.67 19.72
N GLU A 659 -30.03 6.51 19.75
CA GLU A 659 -29.92 5.72 20.98
C GLU A 659 -29.10 6.56 21.95
N GLU A 660 -29.71 6.90 23.08
CA GLU A 660 -29.06 7.64 24.15
C GLU A 660 -27.83 6.85 24.59
N GLN A 661 -26.66 7.48 24.60
CA GLN A 661 -25.45 6.83 25.12
C GLN A 661 -25.70 6.47 26.59
N ASP A 662 -25.58 5.18 26.92
CA ASP A 662 -25.62 4.72 28.31
C ASP A 662 -24.68 5.60 29.17
N PRO A 663 -25.15 6.08 30.33
CA PRO A 663 -24.38 7.03 31.11
C PRO A 663 -23.05 6.44 31.55
N ILE A 664 -22.03 7.30 31.61
CA ILE A 664 -20.69 7.00 32.14
C ILE A 664 -20.83 6.16 33.43
N PRO A 665 -20.13 5.02 33.58
CA PRO A 665 -20.22 4.17 34.76
C PRO A 665 -19.92 4.95 36.04
N THR A 666 -20.99 5.41 36.68
CA THR A 666 -20.92 6.09 37.97
C THR A 666 -20.88 4.99 39.02
N GLU A 667 -19.67 4.53 39.36
CA GLU A 667 -19.52 3.60 40.47
C GLU A 667 -20.13 4.22 41.73
N THR A 668 -21.19 3.60 42.24
CA THR A 668 -21.87 4.08 43.43
C THR A 668 -20.97 3.89 44.64
N VAL A 669 -20.34 4.98 45.08
CA VAL A 669 -19.66 5.06 46.37
C VAL A 669 -20.70 4.90 47.48
N THR A 670 -20.95 3.66 47.88
CA THR A 670 -21.80 3.35 49.03
C THR A 670 -21.04 3.57 50.32
N GLU A 671 -20.91 4.84 50.72
CA GLU A 671 -20.52 5.17 52.10
C GLU A 671 -21.53 4.59 53.08
N ALA A 672 -21.06 3.73 53.99
CA ALA A 672 -21.89 3.10 55.01
C ALA A 672 -22.03 4.03 56.22
N VAL A 673 -23.05 4.91 56.22
CA VAL A 673 -23.37 5.78 57.37
C VAL A 673 -24.60 5.29 58.13
N LEU A 674 -24.46 5.28 59.46
CA LEU A 674 -25.36 4.71 60.45
C LEU A 674 -26.80 5.28 60.41
N SER A 675 -27.78 4.39 60.48
CA SER A 675 -29.18 4.77 60.73
C SER A 675 -29.36 5.42 62.11
N SER A 676 -30.00 6.59 62.14
CA SER A 676 -30.77 7.05 63.32
C SER A 676 -32.11 7.66 62.88
N SER A 677 -33.12 7.59 63.75
CA SER A 677 -34.53 7.65 63.35
C SER A 677 -35.18 9.04 63.46
N ASN A 678 -35.88 9.48 62.40
CA ASN A 678 -36.71 10.68 62.43
C ASN A 678 -37.98 10.50 63.28
N VAL A 679 -38.44 11.63 63.87
CA VAL A 679 -39.76 11.80 64.52
C VAL A 679 -40.45 13.01 63.86
N PRO A 680 -41.80 13.05 63.72
CA PRO A 680 -42.46 13.99 62.78
C PRO A 680 -42.55 15.46 63.23
N PRO A 681 -42.81 16.41 62.30
CA PRO A 681 -42.75 17.86 62.54
C PRO A 681 -44.07 18.48 63.03
N THR A 682 -44.03 19.73 63.49
CA THR A 682 -45.22 20.60 63.64
C THR A 682 -44.92 22.04 63.21
N SER A 683 -45.91 22.66 62.57
CA SER A 683 -45.89 23.92 61.81
C SER A 683 -45.87 25.23 62.62
N THR A 684 -45.30 26.29 62.01
CA THR A 684 -45.91 27.64 61.82
C THR A 684 -45.03 28.43 60.82
N SER A 685 -45.48 29.40 60.01
CA SER A 685 -46.77 29.68 59.33
C SER A 685 -46.65 31.04 58.60
N SER A 686 -47.06 31.13 57.33
CA SER A 686 -47.54 32.37 56.66
C SER A 686 -46.52 33.52 56.42
N SER A 687 -46.62 34.38 55.39
CA SER A 687 -47.48 34.42 54.17
C SER A 687 -47.08 35.62 53.27
N ILE A 688 -47.58 35.67 52.02
CA ILE A 688 -47.69 36.86 51.11
C ILE A 688 -46.34 37.30 50.48
N THR A 689 -46.08 37.26 49.15
CA THR A 689 -46.66 37.94 47.94
C THR A 689 -46.51 39.48 47.91
N GLU A 690 -46.26 40.19 46.79
CA GLU A 690 -45.77 39.90 45.42
C GLU A 690 -45.53 41.24 44.68
N ALA A 691 -44.89 41.23 43.50
CA ALA A 691 -44.72 42.35 42.53
C ALA A 691 -43.76 43.51 42.93
N SER A 692 -43.22 44.35 42.03
CA SER A 692 -43.42 44.49 40.56
C SER A 692 -42.18 45.11 39.84
N PRO A 693 -41.99 44.91 38.51
CA PRO A 693 -40.96 45.57 37.69
C PRO A 693 -41.50 46.68 36.74
N SER A 694 -40.61 47.53 36.18
CA SER A 694 -40.75 48.38 34.95
C SER A 694 -39.42 49.16 34.73
N GLU A 695 -38.62 48.95 33.67
CA GLU A 695 -38.55 49.61 32.32
C GLU A 695 -37.70 50.92 32.22
N ALA A 696 -37.32 51.30 30.98
CA ALA A 696 -36.32 52.34 30.62
C ALA A 696 -36.96 53.68 30.14
N PRO A 697 -36.27 54.78 29.71
CA PRO A 697 -35.42 54.81 28.48
C PRO A 697 -34.28 55.90 28.32
N ALA A 698 -33.46 55.72 27.27
CA ALA A 698 -32.87 56.69 26.28
C ALA A 698 -31.96 57.93 26.61
N ASN A 699 -30.79 57.93 25.90
CA ASN A 699 -30.09 59.00 25.12
C ASN A 699 -29.12 60.10 25.68
N GLU A 700 -28.08 60.35 24.84
CA GLU A 700 -27.18 61.54 24.67
C GLU A 700 -26.19 61.89 25.82
N THR A 701 -24.96 62.44 25.63
CA THR A 701 -24.39 63.32 24.56
C THR A 701 -22.83 63.25 24.47
N GLU A 702 -22.25 63.47 23.27
CA GLU A 702 -20.91 63.98 22.85
C GLU A 702 -19.55 63.67 23.55
N ALA A 703 -18.44 63.97 22.84
CA ALA A 703 -17.03 63.79 23.22
C ALA A 703 -16.19 65.08 22.96
N PRO A 704 -14.93 65.14 23.41
CA PRO A 704 -13.89 65.80 22.60
C PRO A 704 -12.48 65.15 22.63
N ALA A 705 -11.59 65.63 21.75
CA ALA A 705 -10.14 65.35 21.65
C ALA A 705 -9.45 66.57 20.98
N PRO A 706 -8.15 66.55 20.61
CA PRO A 706 -6.94 66.06 21.29
C PRO A 706 -6.05 67.28 21.71
N PRO A 707 -4.71 67.16 21.78
CA PRO A 707 -3.92 67.90 20.78
C PRO A 707 -2.64 67.19 20.26
N GLU A 708 -2.32 67.47 18.99
CA GLU A 708 -1.00 67.33 18.34
C GLU A 708 -0.24 68.68 18.52
N GLU A 709 0.98 68.98 18.06
CA GLU A 709 2.05 68.30 17.28
C GLU A 709 3.36 69.12 17.47
N THR A 710 4.54 68.59 17.12
CA THR A 710 5.57 69.27 16.27
C THR A 710 6.77 68.35 16.00
N ASP A 711 7.52 68.66 14.94
CA ASP A 711 8.36 67.72 14.17
C ASP A 711 9.84 68.18 14.06
N GLU A 712 10.61 67.45 13.24
CA GLU A 712 11.90 67.74 12.59
C GLU A 712 13.22 67.19 13.21
N THR A 713 13.59 66.02 12.68
CA THR A 713 14.89 65.73 12.01
C THR A 713 16.23 65.91 12.75
N GLN A 714 16.96 64.80 13.01
CA GLN A 714 18.23 64.45 12.31
C GLN A 714 18.89 63.15 12.80
N GLN A 715 19.59 62.49 11.88
CA GLN A 715 20.59 61.41 12.06
C GLN A 715 21.96 61.95 11.57
N PRO A 716 23.13 61.30 11.77
CA PRO A 716 23.38 59.97 12.34
C PRO A 716 24.62 59.88 13.30
N GLU A 717 25.10 58.64 13.51
CA GLU A 717 26.52 58.21 13.50
C GLU A 717 27.39 58.01 14.76
N THR A 718 27.91 56.77 14.84
CA THR A 718 29.22 56.30 15.38
C THR A 718 29.52 56.17 16.87
N GLY A 719 30.05 54.97 17.19
CA GLY A 719 31.13 54.73 18.18
C GLY A 719 30.70 54.39 19.62
N SER A 720 31.51 53.67 20.42
CA SER A 720 32.64 52.75 20.14
C SER A 720 33.25 52.26 21.46
N GLY A 721 33.28 50.96 21.73
CA GLY A 721 33.87 50.37 22.95
C GLY A 721 33.04 50.65 24.23
N GLY A 722 33.15 49.84 25.28
CA GLY A 722 33.99 48.65 25.47
C GLY A 722 34.69 48.70 26.83
N ASP A 723 34.72 47.54 27.49
CA ASP A 723 35.67 47.16 28.55
C ASP A 723 35.56 47.98 29.89
N ASP A 724 35.73 47.44 31.11
CA ASP A 724 35.86 46.05 31.56
C ASP A 724 35.64 45.97 33.11
N GLU A 725 35.89 44.78 33.70
CA GLU A 725 36.23 44.52 35.12
C GLU A 725 35.15 44.68 36.24
N GLU A 726 34.57 43.53 36.59
CA GLU A 726 34.57 42.88 37.93
C GLU A 726 34.45 43.68 39.25
N VAL A 727 33.49 43.28 40.08
CA VAL A 727 33.72 43.00 41.51
C VAL A 727 33.02 41.69 41.88
N ASP A 728 33.76 40.74 42.47
CA ASP A 728 33.27 39.46 43.03
C ASP A 728 32.65 39.67 44.43
N ASP A 729 31.54 38.97 44.72
CA ASP A 729 31.13 38.70 46.11
C ASP A 729 30.28 37.42 46.20
N GLN A 730 30.62 36.54 47.13
CA GLN A 730 30.21 35.12 47.10
C GLN A 730 29.04 34.83 48.05
N GLN A 731 27.96 34.22 47.54
CA GLN A 731 27.02 33.44 48.36
C GLN A 731 26.12 32.49 47.54
N ASP A 732 26.54 31.23 47.49
CA ASP A 732 25.68 30.05 47.32
C ASP A 732 25.37 29.51 48.74
N PRO A 733 24.31 28.71 49.02
CA PRO A 733 23.45 28.03 48.06
C PRO A 733 21.92 28.11 48.30
N SER A 734 21.14 27.86 47.23
CA SER A 734 20.14 26.77 47.22
C SER A 734 19.43 26.65 45.86
N LEU A 735 19.37 25.42 45.34
CA LEU A 735 19.01 25.13 43.95
C LEU A 735 17.65 24.41 43.87
N VAL A 736 16.56 25.13 44.17
CA VAL A 736 15.18 24.64 44.06
C VAL A 736 14.26 25.79 43.61
N GLY A 737 13.72 25.73 42.39
CA GLY A 737 12.71 26.71 41.93
C GLY A 737 12.62 27.01 40.43
N SER A 738 13.50 26.46 39.57
CA SER A 738 13.66 26.93 38.18
C SER A 738 13.49 25.85 37.08
N ILE A 739 12.64 24.84 37.30
CA ILE A 739 12.40 23.76 36.31
C ILE A 739 10.92 23.58 35.93
N VAL A 740 9.98 23.89 36.83
CA VAL A 740 8.53 23.62 36.62
C VAL A 740 7.90 24.45 35.48
N GLY A 741 8.52 25.56 35.05
CA GLY A 741 8.05 26.32 33.87
C GLY A 741 8.41 25.70 32.51
N ALA A 742 9.41 24.81 32.45
CA ALA A 742 10.08 24.46 31.20
C ALA A 742 9.26 23.58 30.23
N VAL A 743 8.18 22.94 30.69
CA VAL A 743 7.39 21.98 29.89
C VAL A 743 6.21 22.64 29.18
N GLY A 744 5.57 23.64 29.80
CA GLY A 744 4.56 24.47 29.14
C GLY A 744 5.18 25.32 28.03
N ASP A 745 6.30 25.98 28.35
CA ASP A 745 7.06 26.75 27.36
C ASP A 745 7.57 25.88 26.21
N ALA A 746 7.88 24.58 26.41
CA ALA A 746 8.43 23.72 25.37
C ALA A 746 7.56 23.62 24.10
N TRP A 747 6.23 23.55 24.22
CA TRP A 747 5.34 23.41 23.05
C TRP A 747 5.06 24.72 22.32
N ASP A 748 4.91 25.83 23.06
CA ASP A 748 4.82 27.18 22.48
C ASP A 748 6.21 27.65 21.95
N TRP A 749 7.31 27.03 22.41
CA TRP A 749 8.67 27.20 21.89
C TRP A 749 8.93 26.34 20.65
N ILE A 750 8.48 25.08 20.58
CA ILE A 750 8.58 24.22 19.39
C ILE A 750 7.86 24.89 18.20
N THR A 751 6.61 25.33 18.41
CA THR A 751 5.85 26.08 17.40
C THR A 751 6.47 27.46 17.15
N GLY A 752 6.79 28.20 18.21
CA GLY A 752 7.29 29.57 18.13
C GLY A 752 8.74 29.76 17.66
N GLN A 753 9.60 28.74 17.68
CA GLN A 753 10.98 28.83 17.17
C GLN A 753 11.10 28.47 15.70
N ALA A 754 10.30 27.54 15.17
CA ALA A 754 10.32 27.19 13.74
C ALA A 754 10.18 28.46 12.86
N GLY A 755 9.19 29.32 13.19
CA GLY A 755 9.00 30.61 12.53
C GLY A 755 10.08 31.67 12.81
N LYS A 756 10.88 31.56 13.89
CA LYS A 756 11.91 32.54 14.26
C LYS A 756 13.29 32.21 13.68
N VAL A 757 13.67 30.93 13.64
CA VAL A 757 14.95 30.49 13.06
C VAL A 757 14.96 30.74 11.54
N TRP A 758 13.84 30.51 10.86
CA TRP A 758 13.70 30.78 9.42
C TRP A 758 13.98 32.26 9.05
N ASN A 759 13.43 33.20 9.83
CA ASN A 759 13.67 34.63 9.68
C ASN A 759 15.09 35.08 10.04
N SER A 760 15.91 34.21 10.65
CA SER A 760 17.33 34.48 10.93
C SER A 760 18.29 34.00 9.83
N ILE A 761 17.80 33.21 8.86
CA ILE A 761 18.65 32.52 7.87
C ILE A 761 18.39 33.04 6.45
N ILE A 762 17.17 33.48 6.13
CA ILE A 762 16.88 34.13 4.84
C ILE A 762 17.07 35.65 4.99
N GLY A 763 18.17 36.17 4.43
CA GLY A 763 18.38 37.61 4.28
C GLY A 763 17.29 38.22 3.39
N GLY A 764 16.62 39.26 3.90
CA GLY A 764 15.53 39.94 3.20
C GLY A 764 15.97 40.60 1.88
N PRO A 765 15.05 40.77 0.90
CA PRO A 765 15.37 41.26 -0.43
C PRO A 765 15.68 42.76 -0.47
N GLN A 766 16.48 43.14 -1.47
CA GLN A 766 16.41 44.44 -2.15
C GLN A 766 15.55 44.31 -3.42
#